data_AF-A0A4Y7RLY5-F1
#
_entry.id   AF-A0A4Y7RLY5-F1
#
_cell.length_a   1.000
_cell.length_b   1.000
_cell.length_c   1.000
_cell.angle_alpha   90.00
_cell.angle_beta   90.00
_cell.angle_gamma   90.00
#
_symmetry.space_group_name_H-M   'P 1'
#
loop_
_entity.id
_entity.type
_entity.pdbx_description
1 polymer ?
#
loop_
_entity_poly.entity_id
_entity_poly.type
_entity_poly.pdbx_seq_one_letter_code
_entity_poly.pdbx_strand_id
1 'polypeptide(L)'
;NPYEPFPNLSSFELGEWFYGQGPQKSLKDFKALIEVLTGPDFSLDDVRGTKWTRVFQDLGKNREEINPKRSNWVDDTGWKTTDIKIEVPIHNRMKYGKGVETHVAGQLFHRSIVSIVEEKIRNAQDSRLFHYDGHELLWKPDPKSTAEFRIMSELYHSDVFLNAQKEVNHSPPPEIKDCPLPRVVVGLMFWSDATHVSTFSTCKVWPLYMLFANESKYRRAKDGIDLCNHVAYFDALSDSFKDYVTGRTQGKLPRDLLTHLNREMAHVQWEAILDDELINAIVVGLKIKCLDGEWRRFFIRIFTYSTDYPERVLMATIKARGDCPCVLCLVKKKNLNQMGTTEDMIFRDQHPRIDDDARRKSVLESREIIRGGVAVGGDRVVACLSNSDVPTVNAFSSRLGHTGFNIFGCLVVDLLHEFEIGVFKALFIHLIRILDASAPGSTLIHELDKRYRRVPTFNRTIRKFSANASSLRRRAARDYEDLLQCSIAVFDGLLAEPLNGLVLKLLFLNARWHALAKLRMQNEATIILLEQATTQLGDLYRQFVKDTDRGPFPPQGAPQSTGSEEPGMLPADSTGEPADAPSANSRRGGRRVKKLNISTVKFHALGHYPKIIRHVGPTDLYSTEWGEYFHKSPKAWTKQTSRRYLRMELSRHERKRKRLRRIKDRILSGVTAKSQELREQQKASRDPNTHHFIGISKRVSVPLADFSQGGRFSSDPLSSGFTRSLKQHLLLRFIAKLVPDLAREDKSKELARFAAAQDWSRIVLKNDRVYSHQIMRIKYTTYDARRDEDIIHLDTAQCNIMLQDPTYSYRPKPNEPPGSPHPFRYCKVIAILHAEVGYMGEIGRIGPQFACLPLEFLWVRWYRFHPGTTNFSLDQVELLRPDERGSHSFIDPSEVLRACHIIPRYCKGMEQGEGQSFLAQDKSDWKKYYINRFVDRDMFMRYEWGLAVGHTYTR
;
A
#
# COMPACT_ATOMS: atom_id res chain seq x y z
N ASN A 1 13.73 -39.97 9.09
CA ASN A 1 12.51 -39.95 8.25
C ASN A 1 12.30 -38.51 7.75
N PRO A 2 12.10 -38.25 6.43
CA PRO A 2 12.04 -36.89 5.88
C PRO A 2 10.79 -36.10 6.28
N TYR A 3 9.76 -36.79 6.78
CA TYR A 3 8.47 -36.22 7.18
C TYR A 3 8.39 -35.87 8.67
N GLU A 4 9.46 -36.14 9.45
CA GLU A 4 9.43 -35.92 10.90
C GLU A 4 8.93 -34.52 11.27
N PRO A 5 7.99 -34.40 12.23
CA PRO A 5 7.54 -35.42 13.18
C PRO A 5 6.44 -36.38 12.68
N PHE A 6 5.99 -36.26 11.43
CA PHE A 6 5.03 -37.20 10.85
C PHE A 6 5.70 -38.55 10.58
N PRO A 7 5.03 -39.68 10.85
CA PRO A 7 5.62 -41.00 10.65
C PRO A 7 5.75 -41.41 9.18
N ASN A 8 4.93 -40.85 8.28
CA ASN A 8 4.85 -41.19 6.85
C ASN A 8 4.28 -40.03 6.02
N LEU A 9 4.28 -40.18 4.70
CA LEU A 9 3.80 -39.18 3.73
C LEU A 9 2.29 -38.91 3.90
N SER A 10 1.45 -39.94 3.96
CA SER A 10 -0.01 -39.82 4.13
C SER A 10 -0.39 -38.95 5.33
N SER A 11 0.33 -39.13 6.45
CA SER A 11 0.13 -38.33 7.66
C SER A 11 0.60 -36.88 7.50
N PHE A 12 1.69 -36.66 6.77
CA PHE A 12 2.14 -35.31 6.44
C PHE A 12 1.13 -34.59 5.53
N GLU A 13 0.66 -35.22 4.45
CA GLU A 13 -0.26 -34.59 3.49
C GLU A 13 -1.59 -34.20 4.14
N LEU A 14 -2.16 -35.08 4.96
CA LEU A 14 -3.38 -34.77 5.70
C LEU A 14 -3.14 -33.69 6.78
N GLY A 15 -1.98 -33.72 7.44
CA GLY A 15 -1.59 -32.70 8.42
C GLY A 15 -1.35 -31.33 7.81
N GLU A 16 -0.70 -31.27 6.64
CA GLU A 16 -0.46 -30.07 5.85
C GLU A 16 -1.78 -29.49 5.35
N TRP A 17 -2.69 -30.32 4.85
CA TRP A 17 -4.04 -29.88 4.53
C TRP A 17 -4.75 -29.29 5.76
N PHE A 18 -4.76 -30.00 6.89
CA PHE A 18 -5.48 -29.58 8.10
C PHE A 18 -5.03 -28.20 8.61
N TYR A 19 -3.72 -27.97 8.68
CA TYR A 19 -3.15 -26.70 9.13
C TYR A 19 -3.05 -25.63 8.04
N GLY A 20 -3.01 -26.04 6.77
CA GLY A 20 -2.97 -25.17 5.61
C GLY A 20 -4.27 -24.40 5.39
N GLN A 21 -5.41 -24.98 5.78
CA GLN A 21 -6.73 -24.34 5.59
C GLN A 21 -6.98 -23.18 6.56
N GLY A 22 -7.83 -22.24 6.10
CA GLY A 22 -8.35 -21.16 6.91
C GLY A 22 -9.36 -21.64 7.98
N PRO A 23 -9.79 -20.75 8.88
CA PRO A 23 -10.78 -21.09 9.92
C PRO A 23 -12.18 -21.37 9.35
N GLN A 24 -12.44 -21.02 8.09
CA GLN A 24 -13.68 -21.32 7.38
C GLN A 24 -13.41 -22.40 6.33
N LYS A 25 -14.24 -23.44 6.30
CA LYS A 25 -14.15 -24.50 5.29
C LYS A 25 -14.79 -24.02 3.98
N SER A 26 -14.05 -24.12 2.88
CA SER A 26 -14.54 -23.78 1.55
C SER A 26 -14.75 -25.04 0.69
N LEU A 27 -15.54 -24.93 -0.40
CA LEU A 27 -15.67 -26.02 -1.38
C LEU A 27 -14.31 -26.37 -2.01
N LYS A 28 -13.41 -25.38 -2.15
CA LYS A 28 -12.04 -25.60 -2.63
C LYS A 28 -11.26 -26.47 -1.64
N ASP A 29 -11.40 -26.21 -0.35
CA ASP A 29 -10.71 -26.97 0.71
C ASP A 29 -11.21 -28.42 0.75
N PHE A 30 -12.51 -28.61 0.53
CA PHE A 30 -13.12 -29.94 0.45
C PHE A 30 -12.61 -30.71 -0.78
N LYS A 31 -12.52 -30.06 -1.95
CA LYS A 31 -11.91 -30.67 -3.15
C LYS A 31 -10.45 -31.03 -2.94
N ALA A 32 -9.66 -30.15 -2.32
CA ALA A 32 -8.27 -30.43 -1.97
C ALA A 32 -8.12 -31.61 -1.00
N LEU A 33 -9.07 -31.79 -0.07
CA LEU A 33 -9.10 -32.97 0.79
C LEU A 33 -9.35 -34.24 -0.03
N ILE A 34 -10.32 -34.23 -0.94
CA ILE A 34 -10.59 -35.37 -1.82
C ILE A 34 -9.33 -35.73 -2.61
N GLU A 35 -8.66 -34.75 -3.20
CA GLU A 35 -7.41 -34.96 -3.94
C GLU A 35 -6.36 -35.70 -3.09
N VAL A 36 -6.15 -35.27 -1.83
CA VAL A 36 -5.25 -35.95 -0.88
C VAL A 36 -5.71 -37.39 -0.62
N LEU A 37 -6.98 -37.61 -0.29
CA LEU A 37 -7.51 -38.92 0.06
C LEU A 37 -7.54 -39.92 -1.12
N THR A 38 -7.56 -39.41 -2.36
CA THR A 38 -7.55 -40.21 -3.59
C THR A 38 -6.17 -40.34 -4.23
N GLY A 39 -5.11 -39.81 -3.58
CA GLY A 39 -3.74 -39.92 -4.07
C GLY A 39 -3.29 -41.39 -4.15
N PRO A 40 -2.51 -41.78 -5.17
CA PRO A 40 -2.08 -43.17 -5.36
C PRO A 40 -1.21 -43.70 -4.22
N ASP A 41 -0.48 -42.80 -3.53
CA ASP A 41 0.43 -43.12 -2.44
C ASP A 41 -0.18 -42.87 -1.04
N PHE A 42 -1.48 -42.54 -0.96
CA PHE A 42 -2.15 -42.23 0.30
C PHE A 42 -2.72 -43.49 0.97
N SER A 43 -2.37 -43.70 2.25
CA SER A 43 -2.85 -44.82 3.07
C SER A 43 -3.68 -44.35 4.26
N LEU A 44 -4.90 -44.89 4.39
CA LEU A 44 -5.79 -44.61 5.52
C LEU A 44 -5.30 -45.26 6.82
N ASP A 45 -4.66 -46.43 6.75
CA ASP A 45 -4.14 -47.12 7.94
C ASP A 45 -2.95 -46.37 8.54
N ASP A 46 -2.11 -45.80 7.68
CA ASP A 46 -1.01 -44.89 8.07
C ASP A 46 -1.52 -43.70 8.88
N VAL A 47 -2.61 -43.08 8.41
CA VAL A 47 -3.26 -41.94 9.06
C VAL A 47 -3.94 -42.34 10.37
N ARG A 48 -4.58 -43.51 10.42
CA ARG A 48 -5.25 -44.03 11.62
C ARG A 48 -4.25 -44.35 12.74
N GLY A 49 -3.08 -44.89 12.40
CA GLY A 49 -2.01 -45.19 13.35
C GLY A 49 -1.30 -43.96 13.91
N THR A 50 -1.43 -42.80 13.25
CA THR A 50 -0.74 -41.58 13.64
C THR A 50 -1.25 -40.99 14.95
N LYS A 51 -0.32 -40.68 15.85
CA LYS A 51 -0.59 -40.00 17.12
C LYS A 51 -0.73 -38.49 16.90
N TRP A 52 -1.83 -38.08 16.23
CA TRP A 52 -2.09 -36.70 15.77
C TRP A 52 -1.86 -35.62 16.82
N THR A 53 -2.43 -35.77 18.02
CA THR A 53 -2.28 -34.79 19.11
C THR A 53 -0.80 -34.55 19.45
N ARG A 54 0.00 -35.62 19.50
CA ARG A 54 1.43 -35.53 19.80
C ARG A 54 2.18 -34.86 18.65
N VAL A 55 1.98 -35.32 17.42
CA VAL A 55 2.63 -34.75 16.22
C VAL A 55 2.38 -33.24 16.14
N PHE A 56 1.13 -32.82 16.34
CA PHE A 56 0.74 -31.43 16.30
C PHE A 56 1.24 -30.61 17.49
N GLN A 57 1.45 -31.21 18.66
CA GLN A 57 2.12 -30.55 19.78
C GLN A 57 3.62 -30.38 19.50
N ASP A 58 4.30 -31.46 19.09
CA ASP A 58 5.74 -31.48 18.83
C ASP A 58 6.12 -30.50 17.71
N LEU A 59 5.27 -30.32 16.68
CA LEU A 59 5.44 -29.28 15.66
C LEU A 59 5.56 -27.86 16.23
N GLY A 60 4.94 -27.56 17.38
CA GLY A 60 4.98 -26.24 18.00
C GLY A 60 6.00 -26.08 19.13
N LYS A 61 6.54 -27.20 19.64
CA LYS A 61 7.43 -27.24 20.81
C LYS A 61 8.88 -26.91 20.48
N ASN A 62 9.63 -26.41 21.45
CA ASN A 62 11.07 -26.28 21.30
C ASN A 62 11.75 -27.66 21.38
N ARG A 63 13.01 -27.74 20.94
CA ARG A 63 13.77 -29.00 20.93
C ARG A 63 13.86 -29.62 22.33
N GLU A 64 14.03 -28.78 23.35
CA GLU A 64 14.18 -29.16 24.76
C GLU A 64 12.88 -29.66 25.39
N GLU A 65 11.72 -29.31 24.81
CA GLU A 65 10.40 -29.74 25.27
C GLU A 65 9.97 -31.09 24.66
N ILE A 66 10.76 -31.64 23.73
CA ILE A 66 10.53 -32.91 23.04
C ILE A 66 11.47 -33.96 23.60
N ASN A 67 11.04 -35.22 23.62
CA ASN A 67 11.91 -36.33 24.03
C ASN A 67 13.23 -36.30 23.22
N PRO A 68 14.42 -36.30 23.86
CA PRO A 68 15.72 -36.18 23.18
C PRO A 68 15.94 -37.21 22.06
N LYS A 69 15.35 -38.41 22.16
CA LYS A 69 15.42 -39.45 21.12
C LYS A 69 14.63 -39.12 19.86
N ARG A 70 13.78 -38.09 19.89
CA ARG A 70 12.84 -37.70 18.82
C ARG A 70 12.90 -36.22 18.44
N SER A 71 13.81 -35.45 19.03
CA SER A 71 13.90 -34.00 18.85
C SER A 71 14.89 -33.59 17.75
N ASN A 72 15.60 -34.54 17.14
CA ASN A 72 16.69 -34.27 16.18
C ASN A 72 16.24 -33.60 14.88
N TRP A 73 14.96 -33.70 14.51
CA TRP A 73 14.40 -33.01 13.35
C TRP A 73 14.18 -31.50 13.58
N VAL A 74 14.24 -31.03 14.83
CA VAL A 74 14.14 -29.60 15.16
C VAL A 74 15.51 -28.95 15.02
N ASP A 75 15.67 -28.17 13.96
CA ASP A 75 16.89 -27.46 13.57
C ASP A 75 16.83 -25.95 13.84
N ASP A 76 15.74 -25.47 14.46
CA ASP A 76 15.56 -24.08 14.89
C ASP A 76 15.70 -23.89 16.41
N THR A 77 15.97 -22.65 16.84
CA THR A 77 16.12 -22.27 18.26
C THR A 77 14.79 -21.98 18.96
N GLY A 78 13.65 -22.13 18.27
CA GLY A 78 12.32 -21.99 18.87
C GLY A 78 11.99 -20.58 19.37
N TRP A 79 11.10 -20.52 20.36
CA TRP A 79 10.70 -19.29 21.08
C TRP A 79 11.16 -19.35 22.54
N LYS A 80 11.65 -18.23 23.07
CA LYS A 80 12.04 -18.04 24.47
C LYS A 80 10.90 -17.35 25.25
N THR A 81 10.85 -17.59 26.56
CA THR A 81 9.99 -16.86 27.49
C THR A 81 10.87 -16.15 28.51
N THR A 82 10.65 -14.86 28.72
CA THR A 82 11.43 -14.04 29.66
C THR A 82 10.47 -13.27 30.57
N ASP A 83 10.65 -13.43 31.89
CA ASP A 83 9.93 -12.61 32.87
C ASP A 83 10.42 -11.16 32.80
N ILE A 84 9.49 -10.22 32.71
CA ILE A 84 9.78 -8.80 32.58
C ILE A 84 9.67 -8.14 33.94
N LYS A 85 10.80 -7.67 34.46
CA LYS A 85 10.89 -6.95 35.73
C LYS A 85 11.09 -5.47 35.46
N ILE A 86 10.26 -4.60 36.04
CA ILE A 86 10.39 -3.15 35.89
C ILE A 86 10.62 -2.48 37.25
N GLU A 87 11.38 -1.38 37.25
CA GLU A 87 11.50 -0.51 38.41
C GLU A 87 10.21 0.30 38.56
N VAL A 88 9.54 0.17 39.71
CA VAL A 88 8.27 0.84 40.03
C VAL A 88 8.55 2.00 40.98
N PRO A 89 8.33 3.27 40.57
CA PRO A 89 8.47 4.41 41.46
C PRO A 89 7.44 4.40 42.60
N ILE A 90 7.92 4.25 43.83
CA ILE A 90 7.15 4.34 45.07
C ILE A 90 7.65 5.57 45.87
N HIS A 91 7.18 6.75 45.45
CA HIS A 91 7.64 8.02 46.02
C HIS A 91 7.27 8.16 47.51
N ASN A 92 7.92 9.09 48.22
CA ASN A 92 7.88 9.19 49.69
C ASN A 92 6.49 9.46 50.30
N ARG A 93 5.48 9.81 49.49
CA ARG A 93 4.10 10.02 49.95
C ARG A 93 3.20 8.80 49.70
N MET A 94 3.71 7.75 49.04
CA MET A 94 3.01 6.48 48.85
C MET A 94 3.18 5.57 50.07
N LYS A 95 2.33 4.54 50.16
CA LYS A 95 2.40 3.56 51.24
C LYS A 95 3.74 2.81 51.19
N TYR A 96 4.51 2.90 52.27
CA TYR A 96 5.87 2.36 52.38
C TYR A 96 6.84 2.92 51.33
N GLY A 97 6.73 4.22 50.98
CA GLY A 97 7.60 4.87 50.01
C GLY A 97 9.08 4.78 50.36
N LYS A 98 9.88 4.24 49.42
CA LYS A 98 11.33 4.03 49.54
C LYS A 98 12.10 4.40 48.26
N GLY A 99 11.49 5.16 47.35
CA GLY A 99 12.10 5.47 46.05
C GLY A 99 11.56 4.61 44.93
N VAL A 100 12.16 3.45 44.72
CA VAL A 100 11.76 2.48 43.68
C VAL A 100 11.74 1.06 44.24
N GLU A 101 10.91 0.20 43.65
CA GLU A 101 10.91 -1.24 43.91
C GLU A 101 10.83 -2.02 42.60
N THR A 102 11.57 -3.12 42.48
CA THR A 102 11.52 -3.97 41.30
C THR A 102 10.38 -4.98 41.42
N HIS A 103 9.54 -5.09 40.38
CA HIS A 103 8.43 -6.03 40.36
C HIS A 103 8.25 -6.68 38.98
N VAL A 104 7.77 -7.92 38.94
CA VAL A 104 7.46 -8.64 37.69
C VAL A 104 6.17 -8.09 37.10
N ALA A 105 6.25 -7.50 35.90
CA ALA A 105 5.13 -6.82 35.23
C ALA A 105 4.39 -7.69 34.21
N GLY A 106 5.07 -8.68 33.64
CA GLY A 106 4.50 -9.59 32.64
C GLY A 106 5.55 -10.57 32.10
N GLN A 107 5.19 -11.26 31.02
CA GLN A 107 6.06 -12.24 30.35
C GLN A 107 6.18 -11.97 28.86
N LEU A 108 7.42 -11.87 28.38
CA LEU A 108 7.72 -11.70 26.97
C LEU A 108 7.96 -13.06 26.31
N PHE A 109 7.23 -13.32 25.23
CA PHE A 109 7.52 -14.42 24.32
C PHE A 109 8.27 -13.84 23.12
N HIS A 110 9.50 -14.31 22.87
CA HIS A 110 10.36 -13.76 21.81
C HIS A 110 11.30 -14.79 21.18
N ARG A 111 11.98 -14.41 20.10
CA ARG A 111 12.98 -15.20 19.38
C ARG A 111 14.28 -14.42 19.26
N SER A 112 15.42 -15.13 19.26
CA SER A 112 16.71 -14.51 18.93
C SER A 112 16.68 -14.01 17.48
N ILE A 113 16.92 -12.71 17.30
CA ILE A 113 17.02 -12.09 15.98
C ILE A 113 18.17 -12.70 15.20
N VAL A 114 19.29 -12.98 15.86
CA VAL A 114 20.46 -13.64 15.25
C VAL A 114 20.07 -15.01 14.68
N SER A 115 19.33 -15.82 15.44
CA SER A 115 18.83 -17.10 14.92
C SER A 115 17.91 -16.92 13.70
N ILE A 116 17.09 -15.87 13.66
CA ILE A 116 16.24 -15.58 12.49
C ILE A 116 17.09 -15.23 11.26
N VAL A 117 18.16 -14.45 11.44
CA VAL A 117 19.11 -14.12 10.37
C VAL A 117 19.81 -15.39 9.88
N GLU A 118 20.31 -16.24 10.76
CA GLU A 118 20.94 -17.50 10.37
C GLU A 118 19.98 -18.43 9.62
N GLU A 119 18.74 -18.59 10.11
CA GLU A 119 17.69 -19.36 9.44
C GLU A 119 17.45 -18.84 8.01
N LYS A 120 17.45 -17.52 7.82
CA LYS A 120 17.22 -16.87 6.52
C LYS A 120 18.38 -17.14 5.56
N ILE A 121 19.62 -16.91 6.00
CA ILE A 121 20.81 -17.03 5.15
C ILE A 121 21.10 -18.50 4.77
N ARG A 122 20.87 -19.44 5.71
CA ARG A 122 21.09 -20.87 5.47
C ARG A 122 19.96 -21.56 4.69
N ASN A 123 18.84 -20.88 4.44
CA ASN A 123 17.72 -21.45 3.69
C ASN A 123 17.88 -21.24 2.18
N ALA A 124 17.90 -22.35 1.41
CA ALA A 124 18.13 -22.35 -0.04
C ALA A 124 17.10 -21.62 -0.88
N GLN A 125 15.84 -21.63 -0.47
CA GLN A 125 14.80 -20.91 -1.19
C GLN A 125 14.84 -19.40 -0.89
N ASP A 126 15.19 -19.06 0.34
CA ASP A 126 15.20 -17.68 0.83
C ASP A 126 16.44 -16.91 0.37
N SER A 127 17.63 -17.51 0.46
CA SER A 127 18.90 -16.83 0.22
C SER A 127 19.20 -16.57 -1.27
N ARG A 128 18.62 -17.36 -2.19
CA ARG A 128 18.84 -17.23 -3.65
C ARG A 128 18.58 -15.82 -4.19
N LEU A 129 17.66 -15.10 -3.57
CA LEU A 129 17.17 -13.80 -4.01
C LEU A 129 17.39 -12.73 -2.92
N PHE A 130 18.32 -13.01 -2.00
CA PHE A 130 18.79 -12.08 -1.00
C PHE A 130 19.90 -11.21 -1.61
N HIS A 131 19.78 -9.89 -1.53
CA HIS A 131 20.80 -8.97 -2.03
C HIS A 131 21.90 -8.78 -0.99
N TYR A 132 23.11 -9.26 -1.27
CA TYR A 132 24.28 -9.09 -0.40
C TYR A 132 24.86 -7.67 -0.46
N ASP A 133 24.77 -7.03 -1.63
CA ASP A 133 25.33 -5.70 -1.87
C ASP A 133 24.25 -4.68 -2.22
N GLY A 134 24.35 -3.53 -1.56
CA GLY A 134 23.68 -2.31 -1.97
C GLY A 134 24.35 -1.70 -3.19
N HIS A 135 23.58 -1.05 -4.03
CA HIS A 135 24.07 -0.41 -5.25
C HIS A 135 23.17 0.76 -5.64
N GLU A 136 23.76 1.74 -6.32
CA GLU A 136 22.97 2.79 -6.96
C GLU A 136 22.33 2.26 -8.24
N LEU A 137 21.06 2.61 -8.45
CA LEU A 137 20.36 2.34 -9.68
C LEU A 137 20.21 3.67 -10.43
N LEU A 138 20.81 3.75 -11.62
CA LEU A 138 20.77 4.95 -12.46
C LEU A 138 19.86 4.70 -13.67
N TRP A 139 19.07 5.71 -14.02
CA TRP A 139 18.22 5.70 -15.19
C TRP A 139 18.57 6.84 -16.13
N LYS A 140 18.76 6.49 -17.39
CA LYS A 140 19.02 7.40 -18.49
C LYS A 140 17.78 7.46 -19.40
N PRO A 141 16.96 8.54 -19.36
CA PRO A 141 15.71 8.61 -20.11
C PRO A 141 15.92 8.70 -21.62
N ASP A 142 16.86 9.56 -22.03
CA ASP A 142 17.29 9.73 -23.42
C ASP A 142 18.71 9.15 -23.57
N PRO A 143 18.90 8.06 -24.35
CA PRO A 143 20.22 7.47 -24.59
C PRO A 143 21.25 8.48 -25.13
N LYS A 144 20.80 9.54 -25.81
CA LYS A 144 21.64 10.61 -26.38
C LYS A 144 21.99 11.71 -25.38
N SER A 145 21.24 11.84 -24.29
CA SER A 145 21.54 12.80 -23.21
C SER A 145 22.75 12.34 -22.40
N THR A 146 23.36 13.21 -21.60
CA THR A 146 24.31 12.83 -20.53
C THR A 146 23.65 12.81 -19.15
N ALA A 147 22.40 13.27 -19.04
CA ALA A 147 21.69 13.35 -17.78
C ALA A 147 21.24 11.96 -17.30
N GLU A 148 21.61 11.61 -16.07
CA GLU A 148 21.22 10.39 -15.37
C GLU A 148 20.42 10.75 -14.13
N PHE A 149 19.38 9.98 -13.85
CA PHE A 149 18.55 10.10 -12.67
C PHE A 149 18.80 8.93 -11.74
N ARG A 150 19.16 9.20 -10.49
CA ARG A 150 19.21 8.17 -9.46
C ARG A 150 17.79 7.68 -9.15
N ILE A 151 17.63 6.36 -9.13
CA ILE A 151 16.37 5.68 -8.84
C ILE A 151 16.39 5.12 -7.42
N MET A 152 15.32 5.44 -6.69
CA MET A 152 15.04 4.99 -5.33
C MET A 152 13.82 4.07 -5.39
N SER A 153 14.05 2.76 -5.23
CA SER A 153 12.99 1.75 -5.33
C SER A 153 13.02 0.77 -4.16
N GLU A 154 14.21 0.35 -3.75
CA GLU A 154 14.44 -0.65 -2.71
C GLU A 154 15.37 -0.05 -1.65
N LEU A 155 15.31 -0.57 -0.43
CA LEU A 155 16.12 -0.01 0.68
C LEU A 155 17.61 -0.21 0.42
N TYR A 156 18.02 -1.31 -0.23
CA TYR A 156 19.42 -1.52 -0.64
C TYR A 156 19.90 -0.59 -1.78
N HIS A 157 19.05 0.29 -2.32
CA HIS A 157 19.47 1.41 -3.19
C HIS A 157 19.63 2.74 -2.43
N SER A 158 19.18 2.80 -1.17
CA SER A 158 19.10 4.02 -0.38
C SER A 158 20.44 4.44 0.22
N ASP A 159 20.57 5.72 0.53
CA ASP A 159 21.78 6.27 1.16
C ASP A 159 22.10 5.59 2.48
N VAL A 160 21.08 5.29 3.30
CA VAL A 160 21.31 4.67 4.61
C VAL A 160 21.95 3.28 4.46
N PHE A 161 21.55 2.50 3.46
CA PHE A 161 22.12 1.17 3.23
C PHE A 161 23.52 1.25 2.65
N LEU A 162 23.73 2.12 1.65
CA LEU A 162 25.04 2.32 1.04
C LEU A 162 26.06 2.84 2.06
N ASN A 163 25.65 3.74 2.95
CA ASN A 163 26.51 4.26 4.01
C ASN A 163 26.84 3.17 5.05
N ALA A 164 25.87 2.36 5.45
CA ALA A 164 26.13 1.21 6.32
C ALA A 164 27.09 0.20 5.67
N GLN A 165 26.98 -0.03 4.35
CA GLN A 165 27.90 -0.90 3.62
C GLN A 165 29.31 -0.30 3.53
N LYS A 166 29.42 1.02 3.30
CA LYS A 166 30.70 1.73 3.33
C LYS A 166 31.37 1.62 4.70
N GLU A 167 30.60 1.81 5.78
CA GLU A 167 31.06 1.72 7.17
C GLU A 167 31.69 0.35 7.46
N VAL A 168 30.97 -0.75 7.19
CA VAL A 168 31.49 -2.09 7.50
C VAL A 168 32.70 -2.47 6.63
N ASN A 169 32.80 -1.93 5.41
CA ASN A 169 33.91 -2.20 4.51
C ASN A 169 35.16 -1.39 4.82
N HIS A 170 35.03 -0.09 5.12
CA HIS A 170 36.16 0.83 5.25
C HIS A 170 36.53 1.18 6.69
N SER A 171 35.63 0.95 7.64
CA SER A 171 35.84 1.27 9.06
C SER A 171 35.42 0.10 9.96
N PRO A 172 35.97 -1.11 9.75
CA PRO A 172 35.65 -2.25 10.60
C PRO A 172 36.15 -2.04 12.04
N PRO A 173 35.51 -2.66 13.04
CA PRO A 173 36.03 -2.75 14.39
C PRO A 173 37.47 -3.28 14.43
N PRO A 174 38.30 -2.82 15.38
CA PRO A 174 39.69 -3.27 15.53
C PRO A 174 39.84 -4.80 15.57
N GLU A 175 38.90 -5.51 16.19
CA GLU A 175 38.91 -6.97 16.37
C GLU A 175 38.85 -7.76 15.05
N ILE A 176 38.42 -7.12 13.97
CA ILE A 176 38.22 -7.75 12.67
C ILE A 176 38.87 -6.99 11.51
N LYS A 177 39.77 -6.06 11.82
CA LYS A 177 40.48 -5.25 10.83
C LYS A 177 41.16 -6.12 9.77
N ASP A 178 41.80 -7.20 10.20
CA ASP A 178 42.54 -8.15 9.34
C ASP A 178 41.69 -9.35 8.89
N CYS A 179 40.37 -9.33 9.13
CA CYS A 179 39.48 -10.43 8.73
C CYS A 179 39.31 -10.46 7.20
N PRO A 180 39.68 -11.56 6.51
CA PRO A 180 39.64 -11.63 5.04
C PRO A 180 38.23 -11.94 4.49
N LEU A 181 37.25 -12.17 5.35
CA LEU A 181 35.91 -12.54 4.92
C LEU A 181 35.18 -11.35 4.28
N PRO A 182 34.47 -11.55 3.15
CA PRO A 182 33.58 -10.54 2.61
C PRO A 182 32.56 -10.09 3.67
N ARG A 183 32.36 -8.78 3.75
CA ARG A 183 31.48 -8.15 4.74
C ARG A 183 30.17 -7.76 4.07
N VAL A 184 29.07 -8.13 4.71
CA VAL A 184 27.71 -7.98 4.15
C VAL A 184 26.84 -7.27 5.17
N VAL A 185 26.04 -6.31 4.73
CA VAL A 185 25.01 -5.70 5.59
C VAL A 185 23.72 -6.50 5.53
N VAL A 186 23.19 -6.87 6.69
CA VAL A 186 21.83 -7.41 6.87
C VAL A 186 20.96 -6.31 7.45
N GLY A 187 20.11 -5.74 6.60
CA GLY A 187 19.19 -4.69 7.02
C GLY A 187 17.91 -5.26 7.61
N LEU A 188 17.54 -4.77 8.80
CA LEU A 188 16.32 -5.13 9.51
C LEU A 188 15.32 -3.97 9.49
N MET A 189 14.05 -4.32 9.34
CA MET A 189 12.91 -3.41 9.35
C MET A 189 11.86 -3.97 10.32
N PHE A 190 11.38 -3.15 11.27
CA PHE A 190 10.44 -3.57 12.31
C PHE A 190 9.06 -2.93 12.17
N TRP A 191 8.03 -3.69 12.57
CA TRP A 191 6.68 -3.18 12.78
C TRP A 191 6.14 -3.71 14.10
N SER A 192 5.49 -2.84 14.87
CA SER A 192 4.73 -3.27 16.04
C SER A 192 3.46 -2.44 16.17
N ASP A 193 2.35 -3.11 16.46
CA ASP A 193 1.08 -2.45 16.75
C ASP A 193 0.19 -3.40 17.56
N ALA A 194 -0.52 -2.86 18.54
CA ALA A 194 -1.40 -3.64 19.40
C ALA A 194 -2.77 -3.81 18.73
N THR A 195 -3.19 -5.06 18.49
CA THR A 195 -4.42 -5.34 17.75
C THR A 195 -5.41 -6.19 18.54
N HIS A 196 -6.70 -5.88 18.40
CA HIS A 196 -7.77 -6.72 18.94
C HIS A 196 -7.92 -8.01 18.13
N VAL A 197 -8.02 -9.16 18.82
CA VAL A 197 -8.13 -10.47 18.14
C VAL A 197 -9.48 -10.71 17.48
N SER A 198 -10.53 -10.00 17.93
CA SER A 198 -11.84 -9.97 17.28
C SER A 198 -12.60 -8.71 17.65
N THR A 199 -13.57 -8.32 16.83
CA THR A 199 -14.41 -7.12 17.02
C THR A 199 -15.21 -7.12 18.33
N PHE A 200 -15.51 -8.31 18.88
CA PHE A 200 -16.30 -8.47 20.12
C PHE A 200 -15.43 -8.79 21.34
N SER A 201 -14.10 -8.88 21.19
CA SER A 201 -13.20 -9.27 22.26
C SER A 201 -12.36 -8.10 22.74
N THR A 202 -12.28 -7.94 24.06
CA THR A 202 -11.35 -7.01 24.71
C THR A 202 -9.89 -7.49 24.66
N CYS A 203 -9.67 -8.79 24.40
CA CYS A 203 -8.33 -9.37 24.27
C CYS A 203 -7.54 -8.75 23.11
N LYS A 204 -6.33 -8.28 23.42
CA LYS A 204 -5.36 -7.70 22.47
C LYS A 204 -4.12 -8.58 22.37
N VAL A 205 -3.46 -8.53 21.21
CA VAL A 205 -2.12 -9.09 20.99
C VAL A 205 -1.26 -7.99 20.41
N TRP A 206 -0.02 -7.89 20.87
CA TRP A 206 0.94 -6.89 20.39
C TRP A 206 2.17 -7.59 19.78
N PRO A 207 2.10 -7.98 18.51
CA PRO A 207 3.22 -8.63 17.82
C PRO A 207 4.31 -7.63 17.43
N LEU A 208 5.55 -8.12 17.43
CA LEU A 208 6.70 -7.50 16.75
C LEU A 208 7.00 -8.31 15.49
N TYR A 209 6.92 -7.65 14.34
CA TYR A 209 7.27 -8.20 13.04
C TYR A 209 8.60 -7.67 12.55
N MET A 210 9.32 -8.48 11.78
CA MET A 210 10.61 -8.14 11.18
C MET A 210 10.67 -8.59 9.72
N LEU A 211 11.12 -7.69 8.86
CA LEU A 211 11.46 -7.95 7.45
C LEU A 211 12.93 -7.64 7.19
N PHE A 212 13.46 -8.24 6.13
CA PHE A 212 14.80 -7.97 5.63
C PHE A 212 14.76 -6.87 4.57
N ALA A 213 15.60 -5.86 4.73
CA ALA A 213 15.79 -4.77 3.77
C ALA A 213 16.44 -5.26 2.46
N ASN A 214 17.21 -6.35 2.53
CA ASN A 214 17.90 -7.03 1.44
C ASN A 214 16.98 -7.80 0.47
N GLU A 215 15.68 -7.84 0.76
CA GLU A 215 14.67 -8.50 -0.06
C GLU A 215 13.93 -7.47 -0.91
N SER A 216 13.62 -7.79 -2.16
CA SER A 216 12.78 -6.90 -2.96
C SER A 216 11.35 -6.83 -2.38
N LYS A 217 10.81 -5.61 -2.29
CA LYS A 217 9.44 -5.39 -1.80
C LYS A 217 8.36 -6.11 -2.61
N TYR A 218 8.60 -6.36 -3.90
CA TYR A 218 7.67 -7.10 -4.75
C TYR A 218 7.57 -8.56 -4.37
N ARG A 219 8.63 -9.14 -3.77
CA ARG A 219 8.55 -10.47 -3.15
C ARG A 219 7.80 -10.41 -1.84
N ARG A 220 8.04 -9.38 -1.01
CA ARG A 220 7.30 -9.17 0.25
C ARG A 220 5.79 -9.05 0.01
N ALA A 221 5.38 -8.51 -1.14
CA ALA A 221 3.97 -8.33 -1.54
C ALA A 221 3.29 -9.55 -2.14
N LYS A 222 4.04 -10.62 -2.40
CA LYS A 222 3.45 -11.81 -3.00
C LYS A 222 2.89 -12.71 -1.91
N ASP A 223 1.57 -12.93 -1.99
CA ASP A 223 0.87 -13.85 -1.10
C ASP A 223 1.54 -15.24 -1.10
N GLY A 224 1.70 -15.81 0.10
CA GLY A 224 2.23 -17.16 0.28
C GLY A 224 3.76 -17.30 0.29
N ILE A 225 4.55 -16.22 0.19
CA ILE A 225 6.01 -16.31 0.36
C ILE A 225 6.44 -16.27 1.84
N ASP A 226 5.60 -15.76 2.77
CA ASP A 226 5.86 -15.73 4.23
C ASP A 226 7.24 -15.14 4.60
N LEU A 227 7.60 -14.02 3.99
CA LEU A 227 8.86 -13.32 4.27
C LEU A 227 8.84 -12.52 5.59
N CYS A 228 7.67 -12.40 6.21
CA CYS A 228 7.47 -11.75 7.50
C CYS A 228 7.89 -12.68 8.63
N ASN A 229 8.76 -12.21 9.51
CA ASN A 229 9.17 -12.96 10.68
C ASN A 229 8.49 -12.36 11.92
N HIS A 230 7.81 -13.21 12.69
CA HIS A 230 7.38 -12.85 14.04
C HIS A 230 8.59 -12.96 14.96
N VAL A 231 8.92 -11.87 15.66
CA VAL A 231 10.07 -11.80 16.59
C VAL A 231 9.60 -11.91 18.03
N ALA A 232 8.53 -11.18 18.38
CA ALA A 232 8.03 -11.15 19.74
C ALA A 232 6.51 -10.98 19.81
N TYR A 233 5.93 -11.33 20.95
CA TYR A 233 4.61 -10.89 21.36
C TYR A 233 4.73 -10.13 22.67
N PHE A 234 4.68 -8.80 22.59
CA PHE A 234 4.74 -7.93 23.74
C PHE A 234 3.56 -8.16 24.68
N ASP A 235 3.83 -7.92 25.96
CA ASP A 235 2.86 -7.89 27.03
C ASP A 235 2.58 -6.45 27.46
N ALA A 236 1.35 -6.24 27.90
CA ALA A 236 0.97 -5.04 28.61
C ALA A 236 1.18 -5.27 30.11
N LEU A 237 1.05 -4.23 30.92
CA LEU A 237 1.04 -4.40 32.38
C LEU A 237 -0.11 -5.35 32.76
N SER A 238 0.23 -6.47 33.43
CA SER A 238 -0.75 -7.45 33.89
C SER A 238 -1.74 -6.85 34.89
N ASP A 239 -2.93 -7.44 35.02
CA ASP A 239 -3.94 -6.93 35.95
C ASP A 239 -3.48 -7.11 37.40
N SER A 240 -2.82 -8.23 37.74
CA SER A 240 -2.16 -8.41 39.04
C SER A 240 -1.10 -7.34 39.33
N PHE A 241 -0.39 -6.85 38.31
CA PHE A 241 0.56 -5.76 38.47
C PHE A 241 -0.17 -4.43 38.74
N LYS A 242 -1.29 -4.16 38.08
CA LYS A 242 -2.10 -2.96 38.35
C LYS A 242 -2.70 -3.00 39.75
N ASP A 243 -3.15 -4.16 40.22
CA ASP A 243 -3.65 -4.36 41.58
C ASP A 243 -2.55 -4.06 42.61
N TYR A 244 -1.33 -4.58 42.37
CA TYR A 244 -0.15 -4.28 43.17
C TYR A 244 0.11 -2.75 43.26
N VAL A 245 0.16 -2.05 42.13
CA VAL A 245 0.40 -0.60 42.12
C VAL A 245 -0.74 0.16 42.82
N THR A 246 -1.99 -0.25 42.59
CA THR A 246 -3.17 0.36 43.22
C THR A 246 -3.16 0.21 44.75
N GLY A 247 -2.69 -0.94 45.25
CA GLY A 247 -2.47 -1.17 46.67
C GLY A 247 -1.41 -0.24 47.28
N ARG A 248 -0.40 0.17 46.50
CA ARG A 248 0.65 1.13 46.93
C ARG A 248 0.17 2.57 46.96
N THR A 249 -0.79 2.91 46.10
CA THR A 249 -1.28 4.27 45.91
C THR A 249 -2.60 4.56 46.62
N GLN A 250 -2.94 3.75 47.63
CA GLN A 250 -4.17 3.91 48.44
C GLN A 250 -5.45 3.94 47.56
N GLY A 251 -5.50 3.11 46.53
CA GLY A 251 -6.68 2.96 45.67
C GLY A 251 -6.76 3.92 44.46
N LYS A 252 -5.79 4.82 44.27
CA LYS A 252 -5.76 5.74 43.11
C LYS A 252 -4.59 5.45 42.21
N LEU A 253 -4.77 5.11 40.93
CA LEU A 253 -3.67 4.89 40.00
C LEU A 253 -3.31 6.19 39.24
N PRO A 254 -2.21 6.90 39.57
CA PRO A 254 -1.91 8.18 38.94
C PRO A 254 -1.59 8.00 37.46
N ARG A 255 -2.17 8.84 36.59
CA ARG A 255 -1.99 8.73 35.13
C ARG A 255 -0.54 8.81 34.70
N ASP A 256 0.24 9.72 35.29
CA ASP A 256 1.64 9.92 34.94
C ASP A 256 2.50 8.72 35.33
N LEU A 257 2.25 8.13 36.50
CA LEU A 257 2.90 6.90 36.94
C LEU A 257 2.57 5.74 35.98
N LEU A 258 1.29 5.52 35.68
CA LEU A 258 0.88 4.46 34.76
C LEU A 258 1.49 4.66 33.36
N THR A 259 1.55 5.91 32.87
CA THR A 259 2.15 6.21 31.58
C THR A 259 3.65 5.93 31.59
N HIS A 260 4.35 6.22 32.70
CA HIS A 260 5.76 5.85 32.87
C HIS A 260 5.97 4.33 32.93
N LEU A 261 5.18 3.61 33.72
CA LEU A 261 5.27 2.14 33.83
C LEU A 261 5.01 1.42 32.50
N ASN A 262 4.08 1.93 31.68
CA ASN A 262 3.89 1.40 30.32
C ASN A 262 5.11 1.64 29.42
N ARG A 263 5.83 2.76 29.59
CA ARG A 263 7.11 3.00 28.89
C ARG A 263 8.19 2.05 29.37
N GLU A 264 8.36 1.90 30.69
CA GLU A 264 9.31 0.94 31.26
C GLU A 264 9.02 -0.47 30.74
N MET A 265 7.74 -0.90 30.74
CA MET A 265 7.32 -2.21 30.22
C MET A 265 7.71 -2.40 28.75
N ALA A 266 7.53 -1.39 27.91
CA ALA A 266 7.89 -1.48 26.49
C ALA A 266 9.41 -1.55 26.29
N HIS A 267 10.18 -0.74 27.03
CA HIS A 267 11.64 -0.65 26.87
C HIS A 267 12.38 -1.83 27.50
N VAL A 268 11.97 -2.33 28.67
CA VAL A 268 12.57 -3.55 29.24
C VAL A 268 12.31 -4.78 28.34
N GLN A 269 11.15 -4.86 27.70
CA GLN A 269 10.90 -5.90 26.70
C GLN A 269 11.82 -5.77 25.48
N TRP A 270 12.06 -4.55 25.00
CA TRP A 270 13.03 -4.33 23.92
C TRP A 270 14.46 -4.62 24.34
N GLU A 271 14.84 -4.30 25.57
CA GLU A 271 16.15 -4.62 26.14
C GLU A 271 16.39 -6.13 26.16
N ALA A 272 15.37 -6.92 26.49
CA ALA A 272 15.44 -8.39 26.42
C ALA A 272 15.58 -8.94 24.98
N ILE A 273 15.11 -8.20 23.97
CA ILE A 273 15.25 -8.55 22.55
C ILE A 273 16.61 -8.09 22.00
N LEU A 274 17.12 -6.96 22.49
CA LEU A 274 18.46 -6.40 22.20
C LEU A 274 19.53 -7.09 23.05
N ASP A 275 19.53 -8.42 23.01
CA ASP A 275 20.46 -9.29 23.76
C ASP A 275 21.91 -9.13 23.30
N ASP A 276 22.86 -9.57 24.13
CA ASP A 276 24.30 -9.41 23.85
C ASP A 276 24.73 -10.10 22.55
N GLU A 277 24.05 -11.18 22.15
CA GLU A 277 24.27 -11.88 20.89
C GLU A 277 23.97 -10.96 19.70
N LEU A 278 22.83 -10.27 19.72
CA LEU A 278 22.46 -9.29 18.70
C LEU A 278 23.39 -8.07 18.70
N ILE A 279 23.75 -7.54 19.87
CA ILE A 279 24.69 -6.40 19.94
C ILE A 279 26.05 -6.79 19.32
N ASN A 280 26.56 -7.97 19.65
CA ASN A 280 27.79 -8.48 19.05
C ASN A 280 27.66 -8.68 17.52
N ALA A 281 26.51 -9.15 17.04
CA ALA A 281 26.22 -9.27 15.61
C ALA A 281 26.14 -7.91 14.88
N ILE A 282 25.76 -6.84 15.57
CA ILE A 282 25.75 -5.47 15.03
C ILE A 282 27.17 -4.90 14.98
N VAL A 283 27.95 -5.08 16.06
CA VAL A 283 29.30 -4.50 16.18
C VAL A 283 30.32 -5.31 15.37
N VAL A 284 30.49 -6.60 15.68
CA VAL A 284 31.57 -7.45 15.16
C VAL A 284 31.13 -8.30 13.96
N GLY A 285 29.83 -8.50 13.79
CA GLY A 285 29.27 -9.27 12.68
C GLY A 285 29.34 -10.79 12.86
N LEU A 286 28.41 -11.50 12.23
CA LEU A 286 28.22 -12.96 12.30
C LEU A 286 28.96 -13.67 11.17
N LYS A 287 29.71 -14.72 11.48
CA LYS A 287 30.32 -15.59 10.45
C LYS A 287 29.32 -16.67 10.04
N ILE A 288 28.86 -16.63 8.79
CA ILE A 288 27.92 -17.62 8.26
C ILE A 288 28.49 -18.20 6.97
N LYS A 289 28.54 -19.54 6.89
CA LYS A 289 28.82 -20.25 5.64
C LYS A 289 27.56 -20.22 4.78
N CYS A 290 27.66 -19.56 3.63
CA CYS A 290 26.58 -19.43 2.67
C CYS A 290 26.42 -20.72 1.85
N LEU A 291 25.34 -20.80 1.08
CA LEU A 291 25.01 -22.00 0.30
C LEU A 291 25.88 -22.21 -0.94
N ASP A 292 26.55 -21.15 -1.38
CA ASP A 292 27.61 -21.23 -2.38
C ASP A 292 28.93 -21.78 -1.81
N GLY A 293 28.97 -22.11 -0.52
CA GLY A 293 30.14 -22.65 0.16
C GLY A 293 31.05 -21.58 0.77
N GLU A 294 30.82 -20.31 0.47
CA GLU A 294 31.66 -19.19 0.89
C GLU A 294 31.33 -18.73 2.30
N TRP A 295 32.37 -18.39 3.06
CA TRP A 295 32.22 -17.77 4.37
C TRP A 295 32.12 -16.27 4.22
N ARG A 296 31.06 -15.68 4.79
CA ARG A 296 30.87 -14.23 4.83
C ARG A 296 30.63 -13.76 6.25
N ARG A 297 30.96 -12.50 6.52
CA ARG A 297 30.71 -11.83 7.79
C ARG A 297 29.54 -10.85 7.64
N PHE A 298 28.44 -11.14 8.31
CA PHE A 298 27.18 -10.40 8.21
C PHE A 298 27.03 -9.41 9.37
N PHE A 299 26.88 -8.13 9.06
CA PHE A 299 26.65 -7.05 10.04
C PHE A 299 25.17 -6.69 10.04
N ILE A 300 24.54 -6.82 11.20
CA ILE A 300 23.15 -6.44 11.35
C ILE A 300 23.04 -4.92 11.46
N ARG A 301 22.08 -4.33 10.75
CA ARG A 301 21.74 -2.90 10.84
C ARG A 301 20.22 -2.74 10.90
N ILE A 302 19.74 -1.93 11.83
CA ILE A 302 18.30 -1.62 11.98
C ILE A 302 18.03 -0.33 11.20
N PHE A 303 17.26 -0.41 10.12
CA PHE A 303 17.01 0.75 9.25
C PHE A 303 15.69 1.45 9.52
N THR A 304 14.64 0.70 9.82
CA THR A 304 13.31 1.28 10.01
C THR A 304 12.55 0.60 11.15
N TYR A 305 11.74 1.40 11.83
CA TYR A 305 10.73 0.94 12.76
C TYR A 305 9.43 1.71 12.49
N SER A 306 8.49 1.01 11.87
CA SER A 306 7.19 1.53 11.46
C SER A 306 6.09 1.20 12.46
N THR A 307 5.47 2.25 12.99
CA THR A 307 4.42 2.23 14.01
C THR A 307 3.54 3.46 13.83
N ASP A 308 2.30 3.42 14.33
CA ASP A 308 1.46 4.60 14.40
C ASP A 308 1.95 5.57 15.50
N TYR A 309 1.35 6.76 15.58
CA TYR A 309 1.93 7.85 16.38
C TYR A 309 2.07 7.56 17.89
N PRO A 310 1.08 7.01 18.61
CA PRO A 310 1.21 6.76 20.05
C PRO A 310 2.34 5.75 20.36
N GLU A 311 2.44 4.68 19.57
CA GLU A 311 3.45 3.64 19.65
C GLU A 311 4.83 4.21 19.25
N ARG A 312 4.88 5.09 18.26
CA ARG A 312 6.10 5.80 17.89
C ARG A 312 6.61 6.70 19.01
N VAL A 313 5.71 7.40 19.71
CA VAL A 313 6.06 8.21 20.90
C VAL A 313 6.57 7.33 22.04
N LEU A 314 6.00 6.14 22.21
CA LEU A 314 6.43 5.14 23.18
C LEU A 314 7.87 4.68 22.87
N MET A 315 8.17 4.33 21.61
CA MET A 315 9.50 3.94 21.15
C MET A 315 10.51 5.10 21.20
N ALA A 316 10.07 6.34 20.93
CA ALA A 316 10.90 7.54 20.97
C ALA A 316 11.23 8.03 22.40
N THR A 317 10.54 7.51 23.42
CA THR A 317 10.59 8.00 24.81
C THR A 317 10.39 9.52 24.91
N ILE A 318 9.29 10.01 24.32
CA ILE A 318 8.86 11.42 24.45
C ILE A 318 7.42 11.55 25.00
N LYS A 319 7.00 12.79 25.31
CA LYS A 319 5.63 13.14 25.68
C LYS A 319 4.82 13.47 24.43
N ALA A 320 3.77 12.68 24.15
CA ALA A 320 2.89 12.88 22.98
C ALA A 320 2.24 14.27 22.89
N ARG A 321 2.03 14.92 24.04
CA ARG A 321 1.44 16.28 24.13
C ARG A 321 2.42 17.33 24.67
N GLY A 322 3.71 17.01 24.67
CA GLY A 322 4.75 17.94 25.12
C GLY A 322 4.95 19.13 24.16
N ASP A 323 5.88 20.00 24.52
CA ASP A 323 6.19 21.21 23.77
C ASP A 323 6.76 20.94 22.37
N CYS A 324 7.45 19.81 22.18
CA CYS A 324 8.05 19.35 20.93
C CYS A 324 7.51 17.94 20.62
N PRO A 325 6.28 17.81 20.07
CA PRO A 325 5.60 16.52 19.95
C PRO A 325 6.02 15.69 18.73
N CYS A 326 6.87 16.23 17.85
CA CYS A 326 7.42 15.50 16.71
C CYS A 326 8.55 14.56 17.16
N VAL A 327 8.54 13.33 16.66
CA VAL A 327 9.60 12.34 16.93
C VAL A 327 10.85 12.54 16.07
N LEU A 328 10.77 13.34 15.01
CA LEU A 328 11.88 13.56 14.05
C LEU A 328 12.60 14.89 14.24
N CYS A 329 11.94 15.91 14.79
CA CYS A 329 12.52 17.24 14.97
C CYS A 329 11.97 17.94 16.23
N LEU A 330 12.58 19.08 16.57
CA LEU A 330 12.26 19.86 17.76
C LEU A 330 11.23 20.98 17.52
N VAL A 331 10.42 20.88 16.46
CA VAL A 331 9.39 21.89 16.18
C VAL A 331 8.40 21.98 17.34
N LYS A 332 8.21 23.21 17.83
CA LYS A 332 7.29 23.47 18.94
C LYS A 332 5.84 23.27 18.52
N LYS A 333 5.00 22.80 19.45
CA LYS A 333 3.57 22.53 19.28
C LYS A 333 2.79 23.69 18.64
N LYS A 334 3.14 24.93 18.99
CA LYS A 334 2.53 26.15 18.43
C LYS A 334 2.82 26.39 16.94
N ASN A 335 3.88 25.77 16.41
CA ASN A 335 4.36 25.96 15.04
C ASN A 335 4.02 24.77 14.11
N LEU A 336 3.26 23.77 14.58
CA LEU A 336 2.92 22.59 13.76
C LEU A 336 2.14 22.94 12.47
N ASN A 337 1.40 24.05 12.48
CA ASN A 337 0.68 24.56 11.31
C ASN A 337 1.56 25.25 10.26
N GLN A 338 2.86 25.47 10.55
CA GLN A 338 3.81 26.08 9.63
C GLN A 338 4.36 25.08 8.60
N MET A 339 3.84 23.84 8.57
CA MET A 339 4.27 22.82 7.61
C MET A 339 4.37 23.38 6.18
N GLY A 340 5.56 23.25 5.59
CA GLY A 340 5.83 23.62 4.20
C GLY A 340 6.25 25.08 3.98
N THR A 341 6.32 25.93 5.01
CA THR A 341 6.96 27.25 4.87
C THR A 341 8.48 27.12 4.85
N THR A 342 9.16 28.09 4.26
CA THR A 342 10.64 28.13 4.21
C THR A 342 11.25 28.05 5.60
N GLU A 343 10.73 28.81 6.57
CA GLU A 343 11.25 28.84 7.94
C GLU A 343 11.08 27.49 8.65
N ASP A 344 9.95 26.82 8.44
CA ASP A 344 9.68 25.51 9.01
C ASP A 344 10.55 24.40 8.38
N MET A 345 10.78 24.46 7.07
CA MET A 345 11.66 23.51 6.37
C MET A 345 13.12 23.70 6.80
N ILE A 346 13.60 24.93 6.95
CA ILE A 346 14.95 25.21 7.49
C ILE A 346 15.05 24.74 8.95
N PHE A 347 14.06 25.09 9.79
CA PHE A 347 14.10 24.80 11.21
C PHE A 347 14.16 23.29 11.48
N ARG A 348 13.33 22.49 10.80
CA ARG A 348 13.29 21.03 11.02
C ARG A 348 14.60 20.34 10.58
N ASP A 349 15.30 20.90 9.60
CA ASP A 349 16.57 20.36 9.12
C ASP A 349 17.74 20.72 10.04
N GLN A 350 17.72 21.92 10.62
CA GLN A 350 18.73 22.37 11.58
C GLN A 350 18.52 21.83 13.00
N HIS A 351 17.28 21.46 13.34
CA HIS A 351 16.92 20.97 14.68
C HIS A 351 16.28 19.57 14.62
N PRO A 352 16.96 18.57 14.05
CA PRO A 352 16.50 17.20 14.12
C PRO A 352 16.52 16.73 15.57
N ARG A 353 15.70 15.72 15.88
CA ARG A 353 15.78 15.06 17.17
C ARG A 353 16.95 14.06 17.13
N ILE A 354 17.86 14.18 18.07
CA ILE A 354 19.07 13.35 18.14
C ILE A 354 19.13 12.69 19.53
N ASP A 355 19.57 11.44 19.55
CA ASP A 355 19.89 10.75 20.79
C ASP A 355 21.34 11.02 21.19
N ASP A 356 21.58 12.18 21.81
CA ASP A 356 22.90 12.66 22.23
C ASP A 356 23.19 12.39 23.71
N ASP A 357 24.43 12.66 24.13
CA ASP A 357 24.86 12.48 25.51
C ASP A 357 24.14 13.40 26.49
N ALA A 358 23.76 14.61 26.05
CA ALA A 358 23.04 15.57 26.88
C ALA A 358 21.65 15.04 27.25
N ARG A 359 20.92 14.47 26.27
CA ARG A 359 19.65 13.79 26.49
C ARG A 359 19.82 12.57 27.40
N ARG A 360 20.79 11.70 27.13
CA ARG A 360 21.05 10.52 27.97
C ARG A 360 21.33 10.90 29.42
N LYS A 361 22.18 11.90 29.63
CA LYS A 361 22.53 12.42 30.95
C LYS A 361 21.31 12.99 31.68
N SER A 362 20.49 13.81 31.01
CA SER A 362 19.30 14.39 31.65
C SER A 362 18.26 13.33 32.03
N VAL A 363 18.10 12.29 31.21
CA VAL A 363 17.24 11.14 31.54
C VAL A 363 17.79 10.39 32.76
N LEU A 364 19.10 10.12 32.83
CA LEU A 364 19.71 9.44 33.98
C LEU A 364 19.60 10.26 35.27
N GLU A 365 19.86 11.57 35.23
CA GLU A 365 19.67 12.47 36.37
C GLU A 365 18.22 12.46 36.87
N SER A 366 17.26 12.50 35.94
CA SER A 366 15.84 12.42 36.28
C SER A 366 15.46 11.08 36.94
N ARG A 367 16.13 9.98 36.54
CA ARG A 367 15.95 8.65 37.14
C ARG A 367 16.49 8.60 38.57
N GLU A 368 17.66 9.18 38.82
CA GLU A 368 18.22 9.25 40.18
C GLU A 368 17.33 10.06 41.13
N ILE A 369 16.72 11.14 40.65
CA ILE A 369 15.74 11.91 41.43
C ILE A 369 14.50 11.07 41.78
N ILE A 370 14.01 10.24 40.84
CA ILE A 370 12.91 9.31 41.09
C ILE A 370 13.31 8.25 42.13
N ARG A 371 14.51 7.66 41.99
CA ARG A 371 15.08 6.72 42.97
C ARG A 371 15.23 7.35 44.36
N GLY A 372 15.49 8.64 44.44
CA GLY A 372 15.50 9.43 45.68
C GLY A 372 14.13 9.71 46.30
N GLY A 373 13.04 9.15 45.77
CA GLY A 373 11.71 9.23 46.38
C GLY A 373 10.81 10.36 45.87
N VAL A 374 11.15 11.00 44.75
CA VAL A 374 10.32 12.01 44.09
C VAL A 374 9.35 11.35 43.11
N ALA A 375 8.13 11.88 43.00
CA ALA A 375 7.14 11.41 42.03
C ALA A 375 7.60 11.66 40.59
N VAL A 376 7.26 10.76 39.67
CA VAL A 376 7.64 10.83 38.24
C VAL A 376 7.28 12.16 37.57
N GLY A 377 6.10 12.71 37.91
CA GLY A 377 5.64 14.01 37.40
C GLY A 377 6.04 15.21 38.25
N GLY A 378 6.90 15.02 39.27
CA GLY A 378 7.29 16.08 40.19
C GLY A 378 8.21 17.12 39.55
N ASP A 379 8.11 18.37 40.01
CA ASP A 379 8.80 19.53 39.42
C ASP A 379 10.32 19.32 39.29
N ARG A 380 10.95 18.68 40.28
CA ARG A 380 12.38 18.35 40.26
C ARG A 380 12.77 17.39 39.13
N VAL A 381 11.92 16.41 38.82
CA VAL A 381 12.14 15.47 37.71
C VAL A 381 11.94 16.18 36.37
N VAL A 382 10.88 16.99 36.28
CA VAL A 382 10.54 17.73 35.06
C VAL A 382 11.59 18.79 34.74
N ALA A 383 12.19 19.44 35.74
CA ALA A 383 13.22 20.46 35.56
C ALA A 383 14.50 19.95 34.88
N CYS A 384 14.83 18.65 35.01
CA CYS A 384 15.95 18.03 34.32
C CYS A 384 15.69 17.82 32.82
N LEU A 385 14.42 17.66 32.43
CA LEU A 385 14.04 17.22 31.09
C LEU A 385 13.65 18.40 30.20
N SER A 386 14.11 18.37 28.95
CA SER A 386 13.75 19.36 27.94
C SER A 386 13.14 18.68 26.71
N ASN A 387 12.72 19.45 25.70
CA ASN A 387 12.35 18.92 24.37
C ASN A 387 11.30 17.79 24.36
N SER A 388 10.44 17.75 25.38
CA SER A 388 9.43 16.71 25.61
C SER A 388 9.99 15.32 25.97
N ASP A 389 11.23 15.24 26.41
CA ASP A 389 11.81 14.01 26.94
C ASP A 389 11.06 13.54 28.21
N VAL A 390 11.22 12.25 28.51
CA VAL A 390 10.59 11.56 29.65
C VAL A 390 11.65 10.84 30.47
N PRO A 391 11.42 10.59 31.77
CA PRO A 391 12.40 9.96 32.64
C PRO A 391 12.43 8.44 32.46
N THR A 392 12.54 7.95 31.22
CA THR A 392 12.64 6.52 30.88
C THR A 392 13.87 6.31 30.00
N VAL A 393 14.73 5.39 30.41
CA VAL A 393 15.88 4.96 29.63
C VAL A 393 15.37 4.22 28.39
N ASN A 394 15.79 4.66 27.22
CA ASN A 394 15.41 4.04 25.96
C ASN A 394 16.30 2.81 25.72
N ALA A 395 15.71 1.65 25.44
CA ALA A 395 16.45 0.40 25.26
C ALA A 395 17.48 0.48 24.12
N PHE A 396 17.11 1.10 23.00
CA PHE A 396 18.02 1.27 21.86
C PHE A 396 19.15 2.25 22.20
N SER A 397 18.83 3.35 22.89
CA SER A 397 19.85 4.31 23.35
C SER A 397 20.87 3.65 24.26
N SER A 398 20.40 2.90 25.26
CA SER A 398 21.26 2.23 26.23
C SER A 398 22.10 1.12 25.61
N ARG A 399 21.52 0.30 24.73
CA ARG A 399 22.17 -0.88 24.18
C ARG A 399 22.98 -0.60 22.91
N LEU A 400 22.59 0.38 22.10
CA LEU A 400 23.20 0.68 20.80
C LEU A 400 23.82 2.07 20.70
N GLY A 401 23.63 2.98 21.67
CA GLY A 401 24.13 4.35 21.60
C GLY A 401 25.65 4.43 21.40
N HIS A 402 26.41 3.49 21.97
CA HIS A 402 27.86 3.38 21.80
C HIS A 402 28.30 3.07 20.36
N THR A 403 27.40 2.56 19.51
CA THR A 403 27.64 2.28 18.09
C THR A 403 27.37 3.48 17.19
N GLY A 404 26.92 4.62 17.76
CA GLY A 404 26.43 5.76 17.00
C GLY A 404 24.99 5.61 16.51
N PHE A 405 24.29 4.54 16.91
CA PHE A 405 22.89 4.32 16.55
C PHE A 405 21.99 5.41 17.13
N ASN A 406 21.18 6.04 16.27
CA ASN A 406 20.18 7.03 16.66
C ASN A 406 18.77 6.47 16.44
N ILE A 407 18.03 6.23 17.53
CA ILE A 407 16.65 5.72 17.46
C ILE A 407 15.74 6.61 16.61
N PHE A 408 15.90 7.93 16.67
CA PHE A 408 15.05 8.86 15.90
C PHE A 408 15.25 8.73 14.39
N GLY A 409 16.43 8.27 13.95
CA GLY A 409 16.73 8.03 12.53
C GLY A 409 16.02 6.81 11.95
N CYS A 410 15.60 5.85 12.78
CA CYS A 410 14.88 4.66 12.32
C CYS A 410 13.35 4.82 12.37
N LEU A 411 12.83 5.81 13.09
CA LEU A 411 11.39 6.09 13.13
C LEU A 411 10.99 6.76 11.82
N VAL A 412 10.16 6.11 11.02
CA VAL A 412 9.80 6.56 9.67
C VAL A 412 8.40 7.20 9.63
N VAL A 413 8.11 7.99 8.58
CA VAL A 413 6.76 8.51 8.32
C VAL A 413 5.76 7.40 8.01
N ASP A 414 4.47 7.69 8.18
CA ASP A 414 3.39 6.72 8.05
C ASP A 414 2.18 7.29 7.30
N LEU A 415 2.12 6.99 6.00
CA LEU A 415 1.13 7.55 5.08
C LEU A 415 -0.31 7.21 5.48
N LEU A 416 -0.53 6.01 6.02
CA LEU A 416 -1.84 5.55 6.43
C LEU A 416 -2.35 6.41 7.59
N HIS A 417 -1.63 6.42 8.72
CA HIS A 417 -2.11 7.07 9.94
C HIS A 417 -1.97 8.60 9.92
N GLU A 418 -0.95 9.13 9.25
CA GLU A 418 -0.68 10.58 9.21
C GLU A 418 -1.53 11.27 8.15
N PHE A 419 -1.63 10.71 6.94
CA PHE A 419 -2.35 11.35 5.84
C PHE A 419 -3.75 10.76 5.64
N GLU A 420 -3.89 9.50 5.25
CA GLU A 420 -5.16 8.93 4.77
C GLU A 420 -6.25 8.96 5.85
N ILE A 421 -6.00 8.31 7.00
CA ILE A 421 -6.91 8.34 8.16
C ILE A 421 -6.60 9.48 9.15
N GLY A 422 -5.61 10.31 8.84
CA GLY A 422 -5.20 11.48 9.60
C GLY A 422 -5.69 12.78 8.99
N VAL A 423 -4.83 13.43 8.20
CA VAL A 423 -5.08 14.74 7.56
C VAL A 423 -6.28 14.70 6.62
N PHE A 424 -6.33 13.75 5.68
CA PHE A 424 -7.42 13.70 4.70
C PHE A 424 -8.77 13.36 5.34
N LYS A 425 -8.83 12.36 6.24
CA LYS A 425 -10.05 12.08 7.01
C LYS A 425 -10.55 13.32 7.77
N ALA A 426 -9.65 14.08 8.41
CA ALA A 426 -10.01 15.30 9.11
C ALA A 426 -10.57 16.38 8.17
N LEU A 427 -9.92 16.58 7.00
CA LEU A 427 -10.41 17.47 5.95
C LEU A 427 -11.79 17.03 5.45
N PHE A 428 -11.95 15.76 5.08
CA PHE A 428 -13.20 15.22 4.52
C PHE A 428 -14.38 15.37 5.50
N ILE A 429 -14.16 15.07 6.80
CA ILE A 429 -15.15 15.35 7.85
C ILE A 429 -15.51 16.83 7.92
N HIS A 430 -14.53 17.72 7.79
CA HIS A 430 -14.76 19.16 7.82
C HIS A 430 -15.52 19.64 6.56
N LEU A 431 -15.22 19.11 5.38
CA LEU A 431 -15.96 19.40 4.14
C LEU A 431 -17.42 18.96 4.25
N ILE A 432 -17.72 17.82 4.87
CA ILE A 432 -19.11 17.40 5.16
C ILE A 432 -19.82 18.42 6.06
N ARG A 433 -19.14 18.95 7.08
CA ARG A 433 -19.73 19.98 7.95
C ARG A 433 -19.97 21.30 7.22
N ILE A 434 -19.11 21.66 6.28
CA ILE A 434 -19.33 22.82 5.42
C ILE A 434 -20.59 22.59 4.57
N LEU A 435 -20.74 21.43 3.93
CA LEU A 435 -21.95 21.11 3.16
C LEU A 435 -23.23 21.18 4.00
N ASP A 436 -23.20 20.67 5.24
CA ASP A 436 -24.34 20.75 6.17
C ASP A 436 -24.68 22.20 6.56
N ALA A 437 -23.66 23.05 6.69
CA ALA A 437 -23.83 24.46 7.02
C ALA A 437 -24.25 25.31 5.81
N SER A 438 -23.94 24.87 4.58
CA SER A 438 -24.23 25.61 3.35
C SER A 438 -25.66 25.42 2.84
N ALA A 439 -26.40 24.40 3.28
CA ALA A 439 -27.79 24.18 2.87
C ALA A 439 -28.64 23.48 3.94
N PRO A 440 -29.94 23.82 4.05
CA PRO A 440 -30.83 23.17 5.01
C PRO A 440 -31.12 21.70 4.63
N GLY A 441 -31.50 20.92 5.65
CA GLY A 441 -32.02 19.55 5.48
C GLY A 441 -31.00 18.52 4.97
N SER A 442 -29.70 18.78 5.13
CA SER A 442 -28.60 17.92 4.65
C SER A 442 -28.67 17.58 3.14
N THR A 443 -29.31 18.45 2.36
CA THR A 443 -29.52 18.29 0.91
C THR A 443 -28.21 18.10 0.13
N LEU A 444 -27.21 18.94 0.43
CA LEU A 444 -25.89 18.84 -0.20
C LEU A 444 -25.13 17.56 0.20
N ILE A 445 -25.34 17.04 1.42
CA ILE A 445 -24.75 15.77 1.86
C ILE A 445 -25.41 14.60 1.10
N HIS A 446 -26.72 14.63 0.92
CA HIS A 446 -27.43 13.60 0.16
C HIS A 446 -26.96 13.58 -1.30
N GLU A 447 -26.75 14.76 -1.89
CA GLU A 447 -26.21 14.88 -3.25
C GLU A 447 -24.75 14.40 -3.32
N LEU A 448 -23.90 14.73 -2.34
CA LEU A 448 -22.54 14.18 -2.22
C LEU A 448 -22.56 12.64 -2.23
N ASP A 449 -23.39 12.04 -1.38
CA ASP A 449 -23.52 10.58 -1.27
C ASP A 449 -24.05 9.94 -2.56
N LYS A 450 -25.02 10.58 -3.22
CA LYS A 450 -25.56 10.16 -4.51
C LYS A 450 -24.48 10.18 -5.59
N ARG A 451 -23.65 11.23 -5.63
CA ARG A 451 -22.54 11.35 -6.58
C ARG A 451 -21.47 10.28 -6.35
N TYR A 452 -21.07 10.02 -5.11
CA TYR A 452 -20.14 8.92 -4.81
C TYR A 452 -20.67 7.56 -5.28
N ARG A 453 -21.95 7.24 -5.03
CA ARG A 453 -22.58 5.99 -5.52
C ARG A 453 -22.58 5.84 -7.04
N ARG A 454 -22.54 6.96 -7.78
CA ARG A 454 -22.53 6.99 -9.24
C ARG A 454 -21.11 7.00 -9.83
N VAL A 455 -20.07 7.09 -9.00
CA VAL A 455 -18.68 6.98 -9.47
C VAL A 455 -18.47 5.58 -10.05
N PRO A 456 -17.96 5.47 -11.29
CA PRO A 456 -17.69 4.18 -11.90
C PRO A 456 -16.58 3.42 -11.16
N THR A 457 -16.65 2.09 -11.18
CA THR A 457 -15.57 1.25 -10.66
C THR A 457 -14.41 1.20 -11.63
N PHE A 458 -13.19 1.09 -11.13
CA PHE A 458 -12.00 1.00 -11.98
C PHE A 458 -11.04 -0.09 -11.50
N ASN A 459 -10.94 -1.16 -12.30
CA ASN A 459 -10.24 -2.41 -12.02
C ASN A 459 -10.45 -2.89 -10.59
N ARG A 460 -9.34 -3.16 -9.89
CA ARG A 460 -9.30 -3.48 -8.45
C ARG A 460 -9.04 -2.25 -7.57
N THR A 461 -8.77 -1.10 -8.19
CA THR A 461 -8.38 0.13 -7.51
C THR A 461 -9.60 0.81 -6.92
N ILE A 462 -10.51 1.32 -7.76
CA ILE A 462 -11.73 1.99 -7.29
C ILE A 462 -12.87 0.99 -7.21
N ARG A 463 -13.32 0.71 -5.98
CA ARG A 463 -14.49 -0.14 -5.73
C ARG A 463 -15.79 0.64 -5.78
N LYS A 464 -16.90 -0.07 -5.95
CA LYS A 464 -18.23 0.53 -5.92
C LYS A 464 -18.51 1.11 -4.53
N PHE A 465 -18.78 2.41 -4.46
CA PHE A 465 -19.25 3.06 -3.25
C PHE A 465 -20.71 2.67 -3.00
N SER A 466 -20.97 1.57 -2.29
CA SER A 466 -22.34 1.10 -2.01
C SER A 466 -23.00 1.84 -0.84
N ALA A 467 -22.21 2.21 0.17
CA ALA A 467 -22.66 2.94 1.36
C ALA A 467 -22.46 4.46 1.22
N ASN A 468 -23.24 5.24 1.98
CA ASN A 468 -23.06 6.69 2.10
C ASN A 468 -21.61 7.03 2.51
N ALA A 469 -20.96 7.89 1.71
CA ALA A 469 -19.65 8.46 1.97
C ALA A 469 -19.64 9.25 3.28
N SER A 470 -20.69 10.03 3.50
CA SER A 470 -20.90 10.87 4.66
C SER A 470 -20.99 10.13 5.99
N SER A 471 -21.42 8.86 5.98
CA SER A 471 -21.65 8.10 7.22
C SER A 471 -20.36 7.64 7.90
N LEU A 472 -19.25 7.55 7.16
CA LEU A 472 -17.92 7.12 7.63
C LEU A 472 -17.88 5.77 8.39
N ARG A 473 -18.96 4.98 8.35
CA ARG A 473 -19.07 3.71 9.07
C ARG A 473 -18.17 2.64 8.43
N ARG A 474 -17.39 1.95 9.26
CA ARG A 474 -16.60 0.75 8.91
C ARG A 474 -15.67 0.93 7.69
N ARG A 475 -15.09 2.12 7.53
CA ARG A 475 -14.12 2.40 6.46
C ARG A 475 -12.71 2.02 6.87
N ALA A 476 -12.04 1.21 6.06
CA ALA A 476 -10.60 0.96 6.17
C ALA A 476 -9.81 2.10 5.50
N ALA A 477 -8.49 2.19 5.72
CA ALA A 477 -7.63 3.24 5.14
C ALA A 477 -7.76 3.37 3.62
N ARG A 478 -7.69 2.23 2.91
CA ARG A 478 -8.02 2.08 1.48
C ARG A 478 -9.30 2.78 1.03
N ASP A 479 -10.33 2.84 1.88
CA ASP A 479 -11.60 3.47 1.50
C ASP A 479 -11.51 5.00 1.57
N TYR A 480 -10.57 5.57 2.35
CA TYR A 480 -10.26 7.00 2.34
C TYR A 480 -9.41 7.39 1.13
N GLU A 481 -8.50 6.52 0.68
CA GLU A 481 -7.79 6.69 -0.59
C GLU A 481 -8.77 6.77 -1.76
N ASP A 482 -9.67 5.78 -1.92
CA ASP A 482 -10.69 5.77 -2.98
C ASP A 482 -11.56 7.06 -2.94
N LEU A 483 -11.92 7.53 -1.73
CA LEU A 483 -12.66 8.78 -1.54
C LEU A 483 -11.87 9.98 -2.08
N LEU A 484 -10.58 10.13 -1.71
CA LEU A 484 -9.73 11.23 -2.17
C LEU A 484 -9.61 11.24 -3.70
N GLN A 485 -9.28 10.08 -4.29
CA GLN A 485 -9.06 9.93 -5.73
C GLN A 485 -10.29 10.30 -6.57
N CYS A 486 -11.50 10.24 -6.00
CA CYS A 486 -12.74 10.58 -6.69
C CYS A 486 -13.36 11.92 -6.23
N SER A 487 -12.80 12.57 -5.20
CA SER A 487 -13.42 13.72 -4.53
C SER A 487 -13.64 14.92 -5.46
N ILE A 488 -12.70 15.21 -6.36
CA ILE A 488 -12.78 16.40 -7.22
C ILE A 488 -14.05 16.38 -8.08
N ALA A 489 -14.33 15.26 -8.75
CA ALA A 489 -15.52 15.12 -9.59
C ALA A 489 -16.82 15.16 -8.76
N VAL A 490 -16.79 14.63 -7.53
CA VAL A 490 -17.95 14.57 -6.65
C VAL A 490 -18.29 15.94 -6.07
N PHE A 491 -17.27 16.71 -5.64
CA PHE A 491 -17.45 18.03 -5.03
C PHE A 491 -17.69 19.16 -6.03
N ASP A 492 -17.35 19.00 -7.31
CA ASP A 492 -17.52 20.06 -8.32
C ASP A 492 -18.97 20.58 -8.39
N GLY A 493 -19.15 21.86 -8.09
CA GLY A 493 -20.44 22.54 -8.11
C GLY A 493 -21.38 22.15 -6.97
N LEU A 494 -20.87 21.58 -5.85
CA LEU A 494 -21.67 21.39 -4.63
C LEU A 494 -21.74 22.64 -3.75
N LEU A 495 -20.75 23.50 -3.84
CA LEU A 495 -20.65 24.74 -3.06
C LEU A 495 -20.78 25.95 -3.99
N ALA A 496 -21.12 27.10 -3.42
CA ALA A 496 -21.07 28.36 -4.15
C ALA A 496 -19.61 28.84 -4.30
N GLU A 497 -19.33 29.60 -5.37
CA GLU A 497 -18.06 30.33 -5.48
C GLU A 497 -18.00 31.47 -4.44
N PRO A 498 -16.79 31.83 -3.94
CA PRO A 498 -15.47 31.32 -4.31
C PRO A 498 -15.03 30.03 -3.58
N LEU A 499 -15.86 29.52 -2.66
CA LEU A 499 -15.50 28.39 -1.80
C LEU A 499 -15.37 27.08 -2.58
N ASN A 500 -16.19 26.89 -3.61
CA ASN A 500 -16.10 25.74 -4.51
C ASN A 500 -14.73 25.65 -5.18
N GLY A 501 -14.26 26.72 -5.82
CA GLY A 501 -12.93 26.75 -6.43
C GLY A 501 -11.81 26.45 -5.44
N LEU A 502 -11.89 26.99 -4.22
CA LEU A 502 -10.92 26.75 -3.16
C LEU A 502 -10.90 25.27 -2.71
N VAL A 503 -12.06 24.65 -2.51
CA VAL A 503 -12.18 23.23 -2.14
C VAL A 503 -11.66 22.32 -3.24
N LEU A 504 -11.99 22.58 -4.51
CA LEU A 504 -11.49 21.78 -5.64
C LEU A 504 -9.97 21.87 -5.76
N LYS A 505 -9.39 23.07 -5.61
CA LYS A 505 -7.94 23.27 -5.59
C LYS A 505 -7.29 22.51 -4.42
N LEU A 506 -7.91 22.53 -3.24
CA LEU A 506 -7.41 21.80 -2.07
C LEU A 506 -7.45 20.29 -2.25
N LEU A 507 -8.56 19.75 -2.77
CA LEU A 507 -8.68 18.32 -3.08
C LEU A 507 -7.67 17.89 -4.15
N PHE A 508 -7.43 18.73 -5.16
CA PHE A 508 -6.42 18.48 -6.18
C PHE A 508 -5.01 18.37 -5.58
N LEU A 509 -4.60 19.32 -4.74
CA LEU A 509 -3.27 19.27 -4.12
C LEU A 509 -3.13 18.12 -3.12
N ASN A 510 -4.19 17.76 -2.39
CA ASN A 510 -4.18 16.54 -1.55
C ASN A 510 -3.96 15.29 -2.41
N ALA A 511 -4.65 15.15 -3.54
CA ALA A 511 -4.51 14.01 -4.44
C ALA A 511 -3.12 13.96 -5.10
N ARG A 512 -2.60 15.11 -5.54
CA ARG A 512 -1.23 15.21 -6.11
C ARG A 512 -0.16 14.86 -5.08
N TRP A 513 -0.23 15.43 -3.88
CA TRP A 513 0.72 15.14 -2.80
C TRP A 513 0.69 13.66 -2.43
N HIS A 514 -0.51 13.08 -2.28
CA HIS A 514 -0.68 11.65 -1.97
C HIS A 514 -0.13 10.74 -3.06
N ALA A 515 -0.43 11.03 -4.34
CA ALA A 515 0.07 10.26 -5.47
C ALA A 515 1.60 10.24 -5.52
N LEU A 516 2.24 11.40 -5.31
CA LEU A 516 3.70 11.53 -5.23
C LEU A 516 4.27 10.79 -4.01
N ALA A 517 3.70 10.98 -2.82
CA ALA A 517 4.16 10.32 -1.59
C ALA A 517 4.04 8.79 -1.63
N LYS A 518 3.10 8.25 -2.43
CA LYS A 518 2.79 6.81 -2.54
C LYS A 518 3.53 6.11 -3.68
N LEU A 519 4.28 6.82 -4.53
CA LEU A 519 5.09 6.21 -5.59
C LEU A 519 6.01 5.13 -4.99
N ARG A 520 6.08 3.98 -5.65
CA ARG A 520 6.96 2.85 -5.34
C ARG A 520 8.33 3.02 -5.97
N MET A 521 8.48 3.86 -6.97
CA MET A 521 9.77 4.17 -7.55
C MET A 521 9.85 5.67 -7.67
N GLN A 522 10.90 6.25 -7.09
CA GLN A 522 11.13 7.68 -7.05
C GLN A 522 12.46 7.98 -7.73
N ASN A 523 12.57 9.16 -8.30
CA ASN A 523 13.82 9.77 -8.72
C ASN A 523 13.89 11.19 -8.15
N GLU A 524 15.02 11.87 -8.33
CA GLU A 524 15.18 13.21 -7.74
C GLU A 524 14.12 14.20 -8.25
N ALA A 525 13.72 14.12 -9.52
CA ALA A 525 12.68 14.99 -10.07
C ALA A 525 11.31 14.76 -9.40
N THR A 526 10.90 13.51 -9.20
CA THR A 526 9.62 13.20 -8.54
C THR A 526 9.62 13.60 -7.06
N ILE A 527 10.79 13.57 -6.40
CA ILE A 527 10.91 14.05 -5.01
C ILE A 527 10.86 15.59 -4.95
N ILE A 528 11.47 16.29 -5.91
CA ILE A 528 11.32 17.75 -6.05
C ILE A 528 9.84 18.12 -6.26
N LEU A 529 9.10 17.37 -7.08
CA LEU A 529 7.65 17.57 -7.23
C LEU A 529 6.90 17.37 -5.90
N LEU A 530 7.33 16.41 -5.07
CA LEU A 530 6.74 16.19 -3.75
C LEU A 530 7.04 17.35 -2.78
N GLU A 531 8.24 17.93 -2.83
CA GLU A 531 8.60 19.13 -2.04
C GLU A 531 7.73 20.32 -2.44
N GLN A 532 7.62 20.58 -3.74
CA GLN A 532 6.76 21.64 -4.27
C GLN A 532 5.30 21.44 -3.87
N ALA A 533 4.78 20.21 -4.01
CA ALA A 533 3.43 19.87 -3.59
C ALA A 533 3.24 20.05 -2.08
N THR A 534 4.25 19.76 -1.26
CA THR A 534 4.22 19.93 0.20
C THR A 534 4.07 21.40 0.58
N THR A 535 4.88 22.29 -0.01
CA THR A 535 4.78 23.75 0.22
C THR A 535 3.41 24.28 -0.22
N GLN A 536 2.99 23.95 -1.45
CA GLN A 536 1.69 24.37 -1.99
C GLN A 536 0.52 23.89 -1.13
N LEU A 537 0.58 22.65 -0.62
CA LEU A 537 -0.43 22.07 0.23
C LEU A 537 -0.49 22.80 1.59
N GLY A 538 0.67 23.07 2.21
CA GLY A 538 0.77 23.82 3.45
C GLY A 538 0.14 25.22 3.35
N ASP A 539 0.48 25.96 2.30
CA ASP A 539 -0.08 27.30 2.04
C ASP A 539 -1.59 27.25 1.87
N LEU A 540 -2.09 26.29 1.08
CA LEU A 540 -3.50 26.22 0.78
C LEU A 540 -4.34 25.77 1.98
N TYR A 541 -3.82 24.89 2.85
CA TYR A 541 -4.50 24.56 4.12
C TYR A 541 -4.58 25.77 5.04
N ARG A 542 -3.50 26.57 5.16
CA ARG A 542 -3.51 27.81 5.96
C ARG A 542 -4.50 28.82 5.40
N GLN A 543 -4.54 29.00 4.07
CA GLN A 543 -5.53 29.85 3.40
C GLN A 543 -6.96 29.33 3.68
N PHE A 544 -7.20 28.04 3.48
CA PHE A 544 -8.52 27.44 3.67
C PHE A 544 -9.04 27.61 5.11
N VAL A 545 -8.19 27.39 6.11
CA VAL A 545 -8.54 27.63 7.52
C VAL A 545 -8.86 29.12 7.74
N LYS A 546 -8.06 30.03 7.21
CA LYS A 546 -8.28 31.48 7.35
C LYS A 546 -9.61 31.92 6.72
N ASP A 547 -9.94 31.41 5.54
CA ASP A 547 -11.11 31.83 4.77
C ASP A 547 -12.41 31.22 5.34
N THR A 548 -12.36 29.96 5.79
CA THR A 548 -13.51 29.30 6.43
C THR A 548 -13.76 29.78 7.86
N ASP A 549 -12.72 30.25 8.57
CA ASP A 549 -12.87 30.85 9.90
C ASP A 549 -13.46 32.28 9.87
N ARG A 550 -13.33 33.00 8.75
CA ARG A 550 -13.75 34.40 8.59
C ARG A 550 -15.05 34.57 7.77
N GLY A 551 -15.51 33.52 7.08
CA GLY A 551 -16.68 33.58 6.19
C GLY A 551 -18.05 33.44 6.89
N PRO A 552 -19.16 33.73 6.17
CA PRO A 552 -20.53 33.64 6.70
C PRO A 552 -21.03 32.19 6.94
N PHE A 553 -20.19 31.18 6.72
CA PHE A 553 -20.51 29.75 6.80
C PHE A 553 -19.71 29.04 7.92
N PRO A 554 -19.71 29.50 9.18
CA PRO A 554 -19.06 28.75 10.25
C PRO A 554 -19.76 27.38 10.38
N PRO A 555 -19.04 26.25 10.20
CA PRO A 555 -19.66 24.93 10.20
C PRO A 555 -20.37 24.67 11.52
N GLN A 556 -21.70 24.50 11.47
CA GLN A 556 -22.54 24.26 12.62
C GLN A 556 -22.38 22.79 13.09
N GLY A 557 -22.39 22.56 14.40
CA GLY A 557 -22.33 21.19 14.95
C GLY A 557 -23.63 20.41 14.77
N ALA A 558 -23.56 19.13 14.41
CA ALA A 558 -24.73 18.23 14.40
C ALA A 558 -25.29 17.99 15.83
N PRO A 559 -26.58 17.65 16.01
CA PRO A 559 -27.06 17.07 17.27
C PRO A 559 -26.33 15.74 17.48
N GLN A 560 -26.01 15.40 18.73
CA GLN A 560 -25.46 14.08 19.08
C GLN A 560 -26.36 12.98 18.52
N SER A 561 -25.96 12.38 17.40
CA SER A 561 -26.49 11.10 16.99
C SER A 561 -25.87 10.05 17.92
N THR A 562 -26.74 9.32 18.59
CA THR A 562 -26.44 8.19 19.46
C THR A 562 -25.45 7.24 18.77
N GLY A 563 -24.24 7.18 19.31
CA GLY A 563 -23.11 6.44 18.74
C GLY A 563 -21.79 7.07 19.19
N SER A 564 -21.55 7.04 20.49
CA SER A 564 -20.31 7.46 21.13
C SER A 564 -19.10 6.68 20.59
N GLU A 565 -18.27 7.34 19.78
CA GLU A 565 -16.85 7.00 19.64
C GLU A 565 -16.04 8.28 19.96
N GLU A 566 -15.75 8.46 21.25
CA GLU A 566 -14.71 9.39 21.70
C GLU A 566 -13.32 8.75 21.48
N PRO A 567 -12.29 9.53 21.08
CA PRO A 567 -10.92 9.07 21.14
C PRO A 567 -10.39 9.28 22.58
N GLY A 568 -10.50 8.24 23.41
CA GLY A 568 -9.93 8.22 24.75
C GLY A 568 -10.07 6.86 25.45
N MET A 569 -9.00 6.06 25.43
CA MET A 569 -8.86 4.93 26.36
C MET A 569 -8.62 5.45 27.78
N LEU A 570 -9.56 5.18 28.67
CA LEU A 570 -9.35 4.89 30.10
C LEU A 570 -10.30 3.74 30.50
N PRO A 571 -9.94 2.89 31.48
CA PRO A 571 -10.70 1.68 31.81
C PRO A 571 -11.98 2.02 32.57
N ALA A 572 -13.07 1.35 32.22
CA ALA A 572 -14.31 1.35 32.99
C ALA A 572 -14.17 0.41 34.19
N ASP A 573 -14.60 0.87 35.36
CA ASP A 573 -14.76 0.07 36.57
C ASP A 573 -16.20 0.20 37.09
N SER A 574 -16.73 -0.95 37.51
CA SER A 574 -17.88 -1.29 38.38
C SER A 574 -19.24 -0.54 38.36
N THR A 575 -20.26 -1.33 38.05
CA THR A 575 -21.60 -1.51 38.65
C THR A 575 -22.13 -0.57 39.74
N GLY A 576 -23.36 -0.08 39.54
CA GLY A 576 -24.30 0.39 40.59
C GLY A 576 -25.71 0.62 40.00
N GLU A 577 -26.73 0.01 40.61
CA GLU A 577 -28.17 0.07 40.27
C GLU A 577 -28.85 1.39 40.72
N PRO A 578 -30.13 1.67 40.34
CA PRO A 578 -30.64 3.03 40.09
C PRO A 578 -31.30 3.68 41.30
N ALA A 579 -31.17 5.01 41.42
CA ALA A 579 -32.02 5.81 42.31
C ALA A 579 -32.34 7.18 41.70
N ASP A 580 -33.65 7.39 41.54
CA ASP A 580 -34.49 8.60 41.46
C ASP A 580 -34.01 9.91 40.81
N ALA A 581 -34.83 10.34 39.85
CA ALA A 581 -34.82 11.66 39.24
C ALA A 581 -35.28 12.76 40.22
N PRO A 582 -34.81 14.01 40.01
CA PRO A 582 -35.82 15.02 39.69
C PRO A 582 -35.43 16.02 38.58
N SER A 583 -36.44 16.26 37.75
CA SER A 583 -36.84 17.54 37.14
C SER A 583 -35.80 18.42 36.42
N ALA A 584 -35.86 18.30 35.09
CA ALA A 584 -35.82 19.36 34.09
C ALA A 584 -35.50 20.80 34.54
N ASN A 585 -34.37 21.32 34.03
CA ASN A 585 -34.29 22.70 33.57
C ASN A 585 -33.43 22.80 32.30
N SER A 586 -34.10 22.81 31.15
CA SER A 586 -33.49 22.87 29.84
C SER A 586 -32.88 24.25 29.57
N ARG A 587 -31.59 24.43 29.87
CA ARG A 587 -30.80 25.47 29.21
C ARG A 587 -30.38 24.95 27.83
N ARG A 588 -31.05 25.40 26.78
CA ARG A 588 -30.65 25.19 25.37
C ARG A 588 -29.23 25.72 25.17
N GLY A 589 -28.23 24.83 25.21
CA GLY A 589 -26.86 25.17 24.82
C GLY A 589 -26.78 25.37 23.30
N GLY A 590 -26.39 26.55 22.85
CA GLY A 590 -26.17 26.84 21.43
C GLY A 590 -25.12 25.91 20.78
N ARG A 591 -25.33 25.57 19.50
CA ARG A 591 -24.40 24.75 18.69
C ARG A 591 -23.03 25.42 18.60
N ARG A 592 -21.96 24.75 19.07
CA ARG A 592 -20.58 25.23 18.95
C ARG A 592 -20.04 25.04 17.53
N VAL A 593 -19.39 26.07 17.00
CA VAL A 593 -18.66 26.06 15.71
C VAL A 593 -17.41 25.18 15.82
N LYS A 594 -17.16 24.29 14.85
CA LYS A 594 -16.00 23.38 14.87
C LYS A 594 -15.03 23.63 13.73
N LYS A 595 -13.90 24.27 14.04
CA LYS A 595 -12.82 24.60 13.12
C LYS A 595 -12.00 23.39 12.67
N LEU A 596 -11.41 23.47 11.48
CA LEU A 596 -10.40 22.50 11.02
C LEU A 596 -9.08 22.77 11.77
N ASN A 597 -8.58 21.78 12.51
CA ASN A 597 -7.31 21.91 13.22
C ASN A 597 -6.15 21.37 12.38
N ILE A 598 -5.29 22.26 11.88
CA ILE A 598 -4.05 21.93 11.17
C ILE A 598 -2.80 21.99 12.07
N SER A 599 -2.94 22.41 13.33
CA SER A 599 -1.85 22.38 14.33
C SER A 599 -1.74 20.99 14.96
N THR A 600 -1.49 19.98 14.14
CA THR A 600 -1.38 18.58 14.56
C THR A 600 -0.05 17.98 14.10
N VAL A 601 0.46 16.99 14.85
CA VAL A 601 1.70 16.30 14.47
C VAL A 601 1.55 15.58 13.14
N LYS A 602 0.37 15.02 12.88
CA LYS A 602 0.04 14.37 11.61
C LYS A 602 0.19 15.34 10.44
N PHE A 603 -0.32 16.57 10.55
CA PHE A 603 -0.16 17.59 9.52
C PHE A 603 1.30 18.02 9.35
N HIS A 604 2.02 18.22 10.46
CA HIS A 604 3.45 18.55 10.42
C HIS A 604 4.32 17.46 9.78
N ALA A 605 3.94 16.18 9.95
CA ALA A 605 4.68 15.04 9.43
C ALA A 605 4.83 15.04 7.90
N LEU A 606 3.87 15.65 7.18
CA LEU A 606 3.87 15.72 5.70
C LEU A 606 5.17 16.33 5.15
N GLY A 607 5.76 17.31 5.84
CA GLY A 607 7.02 17.92 5.42
C GLY A 607 8.28 17.07 5.65
N HIS A 608 8.17 15.92 6.32
CA HIS A 608 9.30 14.98 6.48
C HIS A 608 9.37 13.93 5.36
N TYR A 609 8.31 13.76 4.56
CA TYR A 609 8.24 12.72 3.52
C TYR A 609 9.38 12.81 2.49
N PRO A 610 9.67 13.97 1.86
CA PRO A 610 10.74 14.05 0.88
C PRO A 610 12.10 13.60 1.43
N LYS A 611 12.47 14.09 2.61
CA LYS A 611 13.76 13.77 3.26
C LYS A 611 13.86 12.30 3.64
N ILE A 612 12.81 11.71 4.19
CA ILE A 612 12.82 10.28 4.56
C ILE A 612 12.83 9.40 3.31
N ILE A 613 12.08 9.76 2.27
CA ILE A 613 12.11 9.02 1.01
C ILE A 613 13.51 9.03 0.40
N ARG A 614 14.22 10.16 0.47
CA ARG A 614 15.63 10.22 0.06
C ARG A 614 16.51 9.31 0.93
N HIS A 615 16.29 9.31 2.24
CA HIS A 615 17.18 8.61 3.16
C HIS A 615 17.02 7.08 3.13
N VAL A 616 15.78 6.57 3.17
CA VAL A 616 15.46 5.14 3.34
C VAL A 616 14.72 4.53 2.15
N GLY A 617 14.31 5.34 1.18
CA GLY A 617 13.54 4.93 0.01
C GLY A 617 12.02 5.13 0.14
N PRO A 618 11.25 4.69 -0.88
CA PRO A 618 9.82 4.97 -0.97
C PRO A 618 8.97 4.40 0.18
N THR A 619 7.84 5.05 0.47
CA THR A 619 6.98 4.75 1.64
C THR A 619 6.39 3.34 1.66
N ASP A 620 6.24 2.70 0.49
CA ASP A 620 5.72 1.33 0.40
C ASP A 620 6.68 0.29 0.99
N LEU A 621 7.97 0.63 1.18
CA LEU A 621 8.95 -0.22 1.84
C LEU A 621 8.61 -0.46 3.32
N TYR A 622 8.14 0.57 4.01
CA TYR A 622 7.92 0.61 5.46
C TYR A 622 6.48 0.98 5.87
N SER A 623 5.51 0.91 4.94
CA SER A 623 4.11 1.24 5.22
C SER A 623 3.52 0.42 6.39
N THR A 624 2.72 1.04 7.25
CA THR A 624 2.00 0.34 8.33
C THR A 624 0.86 -0.55 7.83
N GLU A 625 0.43 -0.40 6.56
CA GLU A 625 -0.47 -1.35 5.87
C GLU A 625 0.06 -2.79 5.96
N TRP A 626 1.39 -2.96 5.99
CA TRP A 626 2.03 -4.25 6.21
C TRP A 626 1.74 -4.82 7.59
N GLY A 627 1.85 -4.01 8.64
CA GLY A 627 1.49 -4.40 10.00
C GLY A 627 0.03 -4.87 10.09
N GLU A 628 -0.88 -4.08 9.52
CA GLU A 628 -2.31 -4.45 9.43
C GLU A 628 -2.54 -5.77 8.67
N TYR A 629 -1.80 -5.98 7.57
CA TYR A 629 -1.85 -7.22 6.81
C TYR A 629 -1.32 -8.40 7.63
N PHE A 630 -0.18 -8.26 8.31
CA PHE A 630 0.44 -9.32 9.12
C PHE A 630 -0.43 -9.72 10.31
N HIS A 631 -1.25 -8.80 10.85
CA HIS A 631 -2.22 -9.12 11.90
C HIS A 631 -3.28 -10.14 11.49
N LYS A 632 -3.53 -10.36 10.19
CA LYS A 632 -4.47 -11.39 9.71
C LYS A 632 -4.10 -12.77 10.24
N SER A 633 -2.80 -13.08 10.30
CA SER A 633 -2.30 -14.39 10.76
C SER A 633 -2.58 -14.64 12.25
N PRO A 634 -2.10 -13.81 13.21
CA PRO A 634 -2.46 -13.96 14.62
C PRO A 634 -3.96 -13.94 14.88
N LYS A 635 -4.72 -13.07 14.20
CA LYS A 635 -6.19 -13.01 14.33
C LYS A 635 -6.85 -14.31 13.89
N ALA A 636 -6.37 -14.91 12.80
CA ALA A 636 -6.86 -16.20 12.33
C ALA A 636 -6.49 -17.34 13.31
N TRP A 637 -5.25 -17.37 13.80
CA TRP A 637 -4.77 -18.41 14.71
C TRP A 637 -5.46 -18.36 16.07
N THR A 638 -5.81 -17.18 16.58
CA THR A 638 -6.56 -17.00 17.84
C THR A 638 -7.91 -17.72 17.85
N LYS A 639 -8.48 -18.04 16.67
CA LYS A 639 -9.70 -18.86 16.58
C LYS A 639 -9.46 -20.34 16.90
N GLN A 640 -8.21 -20.77 16.90
CA GLN A 640 -7.76 -22.15 17.16
C GLN A 640 -7.04 -22.28 18.52
N THR A 641 -7.03 -21.23 19.35
CA THR A 641 -6.40 -21.24 20.68
C THR A 641 -7.44 -21.32 21.79
N SER A 642 -7.01 -21.77 22.97
CA SER A 642 -7.84 -21.73 24.19
C SER A 642 -8.07 -20.30 24.70
N ARG A 643 -7.28 -19.34 24.22
CA ARG A 643 -7.22 -17.93 24.65
C ARG A 643 -6.76 -17.73 26.09
N ARG A 644 -6.44 -18.80 26.82
CA ARG A 644 -5.93 -18.74 28.20
C ARG A 644 -4.46 -18.34 28.25
N TYR A 645 -3.65 -18.87 27.33
CA TYR A 645 -2.21 -18.60 27.22
C TYR A 645 -1.89 -18.10 25.82
N LEU A 646 -2.63 -17.05 25.41
CA LEU A 646 -2.74 -16.66 24.00
C LEU A 646 -1.38 -16.46 23.31
N ARG A 647 -0.44 -15.73 23.93
CA ARG A 647 0.89 -15.47 23.34
C ARG A 647 1.71 -16.74 23.14
N MET A 648 1.73 -17.64 24.12
CA MET A 648 2.37 -18.95 24.01
C MET A 648 1.72 -19.82 22.93
N GLU A 649 0.39 -19.82 22.83
CA GLU A 649 -0.30 -20.58 21.79
C GLU A 649 0.00 -20.00 20.40
N LEU A 650 0.05 -18.67 20.25
CA LEU A 650 0.40 -18.00 19.00
C LEU A 650 1.85 -18.27 18.57
N SER A 651 2.81 -18.29 19.49
CA SER A 651 4.20 -18.64 19.18
C SER A 651 4.31 -20.09 18.70
N ARG A 652 3.60 -21.02 19.34
CA ARG A 652 3.50 -22.42 18.91
C ARG A 652 2.85 -22.56 17.53
N HIS A 653 1.78 -21.82 17.26
CA HIS A 653 1.13 -21.83 15.94
C HIS A 653 2.05 -21.35 14.82
N GLU A 654 2.83 -20.31 15.07
CA GLU A 654 3.82 -19.80 14.14
C GLU A 654 4.90 -20.86 13.83
N ARG A 655 5.46 -21.53 14.85
CA ARG A 655 6.41 -22.65 14.66
C ARG A 655 5.83 -23.80 13.85
N LYS A 656 4.59 -24.21 14.13
CA LYS A 656 3.91 -25.27 13.39
C LYS A 656 3.87 -24.97 11.90
N ARG A 657 3.46 -23.75 11.52
CA ARG A 657 3.38 -23.35 10.10
C ARG A 657 4.76 -23.32 9.44
N LYS A 658 5.76 -22.72 10.10
CA LYS A 658 7.12 -22.62 9.54
C LYS A 658 7.74 -23.99 9.31
N ARG A 659 7.60 -24.93 10.27
CA ARG A 659 8.12 -26.29 10.16
C ARG A 659 7.35 -27.14 9.14
N LEU A 660 6.02 -27.06 9.11
CA LEU A 660 5.21 -27.70 8.06
C LEU A 660 5.64 -27.28 6.66
N ARG A 661 5.90 -25.99 6.47
CA ARG A 661 6.40 -25.45 5.22
C ARG A 661 7.78 -26.00 4.86
N ARG A 662 8.74 -26.00 5.80
CA ARG A 662 10.07 -26.59 5.58
C ARG A 662 10.00 -28.08 5.20
N ILE A 663 9.09 -28.84 5.82
CA ILE A 663 8.85 -30.24 5.46
C ILE A 663 8.30 -30.31 4.02
N LYS A 664 7.28 -29.50 3.69
CA LYS A 664 6.73 -29.40 2.32
C LYS A 664 7.80 -29.09 1.29
N ASP A 665 8.65 -28.10 1.57
CA ASP A 665 9.72 -27.67 0.67
C ASP A 665 10.77 -28.75 0.48
N ARG A 666 11.14 -29.49 1.54
CA ARG A 666 12.02 -30.67 1.42
C ARG A 666 11.42 -31.76 0.55
N ILE A 667 10.14 -32.07 0.73
CA ILE A 667 9.45 -33.10 -0.07
C ILE A 667 9.38 -32.66 -1.54
N LEU A 668 8.96 -31.41 -1.80
CA LEU A 668 8.89 -30.86 -3.16
C LEU A 668 10.27 -30.69 -3.82
N SER A 669 11.35 -30.57 -3.04
CA SER A 669 12.72 -30.57 -3.56
C SER A 669 13.17 -31.95 -4.07
N GLY A 670 12.43 -33.02 -3.77
CA GLY A 670 12.59 -34.37 -4.31
C GLY A 670 11.50 -34.75 -5.33
N VAL A 671 11.63 -34.25 -6.57
CA VAL A 671 11.01 -34.70 -7.85
C VAL A 671 9.47 -34.60 -8.04
N THR A 672 9.05 -33.92 -9.13
CA THR A 672 8.22 -34.49 -10.23
C THR A 672 8.05 -33.51 -11.39
N ALA A 673 8.39 -33.97 -12.61
CA ALA A 673 8.20 -33.26 -13.88
C ALA A 673 6.77 -32.70 -14.08
N LYS A 674 5.76 -33.35 -13.48
CA LYS A 674 4.34 -32.95 -13.50
C LYS A 674 4.06 -31.57 -12.87
N SER A 675 4.81 -31.18 -11.84
CA SER A 675 4.67 -29.88 -11.16
C SER A 675 5.30 -28.74 -11.97
N GLN A 676 6.32 -29.07 -12.74
CA GLN A 676 7.02 -28.16 -13.63
C GLN A 676 6.19 -27.92 -14.90
N GLU A 677 5.60 -28.98 -15.45
CA GLU A 677 4.71 -28.94 -16.61
C GLU A 677 3.42 -28.12 -16.34
N LEU A 678 2.79 -28.27 -15.16
CA LEU A 678 1.63 -27.44 -14.77
C LEU A 678 1.99 -25.96 -14.58
N ARG A 679 3.19 -25.66 -14.07
CA ARG A 679 3.71 -24.29 -13.92
C ARG A 679 4.12 -23.68 -15.27
N GLU A 680 4.65 -24.49 -16.18
CA GLU A 680 5.02 -24.10 -17.53
C GLU A 680 3.78 -23.86 -18.40
N GLN A 681 2.73 -24.68 -18.28
CA GLN A 681 1.43 -24.47 -18.92
C GLN A 681 0.70 -23.22 -18.38
N GLN A 682 0.71 -22.99 -17.06
CA GLN A 682 0.18 -21.74 -16.48
C GLN A 682 0.99 -20.51 -16.88
N LYS A 683 2.32 -20.62 -17.04
CA LYS A 683 3.20 -19.56 -17.57
C LYS A 683 2.90 -19.26 -19.04
N ALA A 684 2.73 -20.28 -19.88
CA ALA A 684 2.40 -20.13 -21.29
C ALA A 684 1.06 -19.42 -21.50
N SER A 685 0.05 -19.70 -20.65
CA SER A 685 -1.26 -19.00 -20.69
C SER A 685 -1.24 -17.53 -20.25
N ARG A 686 -0.12 -17.08 -19.65
CA ARG A 686 0.06 -15.72 -19.08
C ARG A 686 1.30 -15.03 -19.63
N ASP A 687 1.63 -15.27 -20.89
CA ASP A 687 2.78 -14.65 -21.54
C ASP A 687 2.78 -13.12 -21.32
N PRO A 688 3.79 -12.55 -20.62
CA PRO A 688 3.87 -11.11 -20.37
C PRO A 688 4.26 -10.31 -21.61
N ASN A 689 4.69 -10.96 -22.70
CA ASN A 689 5.10 -10.30 -23.94
C ASN A 689 3.92 -10.04 -24.89
N THR A 690 2.80 -10.73 -24.69
CA THR A 690 1.56 -10.49 -25.44
C THR A 690 0.92 -9.16 -24.98
N HIS A 691 0.81 -8.17 -25.86
CA HIS A 691 0.20 -6.87 -25.54
C HIS A 691 -1.25 -6.98 -25.09
N HIS A 692 -2.06 -7.75 -25.83
CA HIS A 692 -3.48 -7.88 -25.57
C HIS A 692 -3.99 -9.27 -25.87
N PHE A 693 -5.13 -9.61 -25.27
CA PHE A 693 -5.83 -10.86 -25.51
C PHE A 693 -7.32 -10.62 -25.74
N ILE A 694 -7.80 -11.07 -26.89
CA ILE A 694 -9.22 -11.15 -27.27
C ILE A 694 -9.55 -12.61 -27.56
N GLY A 695 -10.78 -13.04 -27.27
CA GLY A 695 -11.20 -14.41 -27.53
C GLY A 695 -11.18 -14.77 -29.03
N ILE A 696 -11.03 -16.05 -29.35
CA ILE A 696 -11.16 -16.57 -30.73
C ILE A 696 -12.53 -17.22 -31.00
N SER A 697 -13.46 -17.08 -30.05
CA SER A 697 -14.81 -17.64 -30.14
C SER A 697 -15.59 -17.02 -31.30
N LYS A 698 -16.17 -17.87 -32.14
CA LYS A 698 -17.06 -17.48 -33.25
C LYS A 698 -18.55 -17.55 -32.90
N ARG A 699 -18.89 -17.70 -31.60
CA ARG A 699 -20.28 -17.90 -31.12
C ARG A 699 -21.21 -16.73 -31.42
N VAL A 700 -20.73 -15.49 -31.29
CA VAL A 700 -21.50 -14.28 -31.54
C VAL A 700 -21.04 -13.69 -32.87
N SER A 701 -21.74 -14.02 -33.96
CA SER A 701 -21.44 -13.50 -35.29
C SER A 701 -22.41 -12.37 -35.66
N VAL A 702 -21.89 -11.31 -36.25
CA VAL A 702 -22.65 -10.16 -36.75
C VAL A 702 -22.44 -10.08 -38.28
N PRO A 703 -23.47 -10.32 -39.10
CA PRO A 703 -23.41 -10.14 -40.56
C PRO A 703 -23.12 -8.69 -40.96
N LEU A 704 -22.31 -8.48 -42.01
CA LEU A 704 -22.12 -7.13 -42.56
C LEU A 704 -23.40 -6.58 -43.20
N ALA A 705 -24.29 -7.46 -43.65
CA ALA A 705 -25.63 -7.09 -44.12
C ALA A 705 -26.45 -6.31 -43.06
N ASP A 706 -26.21 -6.52 -41.77
CA ASP A 706 -26.93 -5.80 -40.70
C ASP A 706 -26.65 -4.28 -40.74
N PHE A 707 -25.50 -3.86 -41.26
CA PHE A 707 -25.11 -2.45 -41.40
C PHE A 707 -25.41 -1.87 -42.79
N SER A 708 -25.85 -2.71 -43.73
CA SER A 708 -26.16 -2.32 -45.11
C SER A 708 -27.61 -1.85 -45.25
N GLN A 709 -27.98 -1.28 -46.40
CA GLN A 709 -29.35 -0.80 -46.64
C GLN A 709 -30.39 -1.90 -46.37
N GLY A 710 -31.41 -1.61 -45.55
CA GLY A 710 -32.44 -2.58 -45.14
C GLY A 710 -32.02 -3.55 -44.01
N GLY A 711 -30.77 -3.46 -43.54
CA GLY A 711 -30.25 -4.24 -42.41
C GLY A 711 -30.72 -3.73 -41.05
N ARG A 712 -30.54 -4.55 -40.01
CA ARG A 712 -30.99 -4.30 -38.63
C ARG A 712 -30.51 -2.97 -38.04
N PHE A 713 -29.28 -2.56 -38.36
CA PHE A 713 -28.64 -1.35 -37.85
C PHE A 713 -28.59 -0.23 -38.88
N SER A 714 -29.22 -0.39 -40.03
CA SER A 714 -29.13 0.54 -41.16
C SER A 714 -29.58 1.98 -40.85
N SER A 715 -30.48 2.16 -39.88
CA SER A 715 -30.96 3.46 -39.41
C SER A 715 -30.12 4.07 -38.29
N ASP A 716 -29.16 3.34 -37.72
CA ASP A 716 -28.30 3.86 -36.65
C ASP A 716 -27.23 4.80 -37.26
N PRO A 717 -27.03 6.02 -36.72
CA PRO A 717 -26.06 6.97 -37.25
C PRO A 717 -24.64 6.41 -37.38
N LEU A 718 -24.23 5.51 -36.48
CA LEU A 718 -22.90 4.89 -36.49
C LEU A 718 -22.71 3.89 -37.65
N SER A 719 -23.80 3.39 -38.25
CA SER A 719 -23.73 2.46 -39.37
C SER A 719 -23.37 3.15 -40.68
N SER A 720 -23.47 4.49 -40.74
CA SER A 720 -23.15 5.27 -41.93
C SER A 720 -21.68 5.08 -42.34
N GLY A 721 -21.47 4.46 -43.51
CA GLY A 721 -20.12 4.17 -44.01
C GLY A 721 -19.36 3.09 -43.22
N PHE A 722 -20.02 2.32 -42.34
CA PHE A 722 -19.39 1.28 -41.50
C PHE A 722 -18.51 0.33 -42.32
N THR A 723 -19.08 -0.31 -43.34
CA THR A 723 -18.38 -1.31 -44.17
C THR A 723 -17.17 -0.72 -44.88
N ARG A 724 -17.29 0.52 -45.39
CA ARG A 724 -16.18 1.22 -46.04
C ARG A 724 -15.05 1.48 -45.06
N SER A 725 -15.35 2.08 -43.91
CA SER A 725 -14.36 2.39 -42.87
C SER A 725 -13.70 1.13 -42.31
N LEU A 726 -14.47 0.05 -42.14
CA LEU A 726 -13.96 -1.25 -41.69
C LEU A 726 -12.96 -1.82 -42.69
N LYS A 727 -13.34 -1.92 -43.96
CA LYS A 727 -12.47 -2.46 -45.01
C LYS A 727 -11.20 -1.62 -45.19
N GLN A 728 -11.29 -0.29 -45.11
CA GLN A 728 -10.12 0.59 -45.14
C GLN A 728 -9.17 0.34 -43.97
N HIS A 729 -9.69 0.20 -42.75
CA HIS A 729 -8.89 -0.15 -41.58
C HIS A 729 -8.23 -1.52 -41.74
N LEU A 730 -9.01 -2.53 -42.15
CA LEU A 730 -8.53 -3.90 -42.34
C LEU A 730 -7.49 -4.03 -43.45
N LEU A 731 -7.61 -3.26 -44.54
CA LEU A 731 -6.63 -3.26 -45.63
C LEU A 731 -5.23 -2.91 -45.14
N LEU A 732 -5.11 -1.80 -44.40
CA LEU A 732 -3.83 -1.36 -43.85
C LEU A 732 -3.22 -2.42 -42.92
N ARG A 733 -4.04 -3.02 -42.05
CA ARG A 733 -3.63 -4.08 -41.11
C ARG A 733 -3.27 -5.38 -41.81
N PHE A 734 -4.00 -5.75 -42.85
CA PHE A 734 -3.77 -6.95 -43.65
C PHE A 734 -2.42 -6.84 -44.37
N ILE A 735 -2.16 -5.71 -45.03
CA ILE A 735 -0.85 -5.43 -45.66
C ILE A 735 0.28 -5.48 -44.63
N ALA A 736 0.10 -4.88 -43.45
CA ALA A 736 1.12 -4.90 -42.40
C ALA A 736 1.47 -6.33 -41.95
N LYS A 737 0.49 -7.25 -41.88
CA LYS A 737 0.75 -8.66 -41.60
C LYS A 737 1.43 -9.39 -42.75
N LEU A 738 1.14 -9.03 -44.00
CA LEU A 738 1.72 -9.68 -45.18
C LEU A 738 3.13 -9.21 -45.51
N VAL A 739 3.44 -7.95 -45.19
CA VAL A 739 4.74 -7.35 -45.42
C VAL A 739 5.26 -6.80 -44.09
N PRO A 740 5.79 -7.68 -43.19
CA PRO A 740 6.26 -7.26 -41.86
C PRO A 740 7.29 -6.13 -41.91
N ASP A 741 8.09 -6.06 -42.98
CA ASP A 741 9.06 -4.98 -43.19
C ASP A 741 8.42 -3.60 -43.28
N LEU A 742 7.21 -3.49 -43.85
CA LEU A 742 6.43 -2.25 -43.91
C LEU A 742 5.69 -1.96 -42.61
N ALA A 743 5.51 -2.96 -41.74
CA ALA A 743 4.85 -2.82 -40.45
C ALA A 743 5.74 -2.22 -39.36
N ARG A 744 7.01 -1.96 -39.66
CA ARG A 744 7.92 -1.28 -38.72
C ARG A 744 7.49 0.16 -38.48
N GLU A 745 7.67 0.63 -37.25
CA GLU A 745 7.22 1.94 -36.79
C GLU A 745 7.82 3.11 -37.60
N ASP A 746 9.09 2.98 -38.01
CA ASP A 746 9.82 3.92 -38.87
C ASP A 746 9.24 4.03 -40.29
N LYS A 747 8.44 3.05 -40.73
CA LYS A 747 7.82 2.97 -42.06
C LYS A 747 6.30 3.14 -42.07
N SER A 748 5.69 3.54 -40.94
CA SER A 748 4.24 3.78 -40.83
C SER A 748 3.65 4.67 -41.95
N LYS A 749 4.37 5.74 -42.34
CA LYS A 749 3.97 6.61 -43.46
C LYS A 749 4.05 5.93 -44.83
N GLU A 750 5.03 5.05 -45.02
CA GLU A 750 5.19 4.27 -46.25
C GLU A 750 4.07 3.23 -46.36
N LEU A 751 3.78 2.51 -45.27
CA LEU A 751 2.64 1.58 -45.18
C LEU A 751 1.32 2.29 -45.48
N ALA A 752 1.08 3.46 -44.89
CA ALA A 752 -0.15 4.22 -45.14
C ALA A 752 -0.28 4.65 -46.61
N ARG A 753 0.81 5.12 -47.24
CA ARG A 753 0.82 5.47 -48.67
C ARG A 753 0.60 4.25 -49.56
N PHE A 754 1.25 3.13 -49.24
CA PHE A 754 1.12 1.89 -49.99
C PHE A 754 -0.29 1.31 -49.88
N ALA A 755 -0.87 1.29 -48.68
CA ALA A 755 -2.26 0.88 -48.45
C ALA A 755 -3.26 1.81 -49.17
N ALA A 756 -3.02 3.12 -49.17
CA ALA A 756 -3.88 4.08 -49.89
C ALA A 756 -3.86 3.89 -51.42
N ALA A 757 -2.81 3.30 -51.97
CA ALA A 757 -2.72 2.93 -53.38
C ALA A 757 -3.46 1.62 -53.72
N GLN A 758 -3.88 0.85 -52.72
CA GLN A 758 -4.66 -0.38 -52.91
C GLN A 758 -6.17 -0.12 -52.83
N ASP A 759 -6.96 -0.96 -53.48
CA ASP A 759 -8.42 -0.86 -53.44
C ASP A 759 -8.98 -1.60 -52.20
N TRP A 760 -9.49 -0.84 -51.24
CA TRP A 760 -10.13 -1.37 -50.03
C TRP A 760 -11.36 -2.23 -50.31
N SER A 761 -12.03 -2.08 -51.45
CA SER A 761 -13.23 -2.84 -51.79
C SER A 761 -12.94 -4.35 -51.92
N ARG A 762 -11.69 -4.68 -52.28
CA ARG A 762 -11.14 -6.03 -52.45
C ARG A 762 -10.90 -6.78 -51.14
N ILE A 763 -10.99 -6.11 -49.99
CA ILE A 763 -11.00 -6.79 -48.70
C ILE A 763 -12.29 -7.61 -48.56
N VAL A 764 -12.12 -8.90 -48.30
CA VAL A 764 -13.20 -9.86 -48.08
C VAL A 764 -13.15 -10.42 -46.67
N LEU A 765 -14.31 -10.51 -46.03
CA LEU A 765 -14.45 -11.16 -44.75
C LEU A 765 -15.04 -12.55 -45.01
N LYS A 766 -14.41 -13.59 -44.47
CA LYS A 766 -14.94 -14.94 -44.62
C LYS A 766 -16.36 -15.03 -44.05
N ASN A 767 -17.28 -15.55 -44.86
CA ASN A 767 -18.73 -15.63 -44.58
C ASN A 767 -19.43 -14.27 -44.40
N ASP A 768 -18.84 -13.15 -44.85
CA ASP A 768 -19.40 -11.79 -44.76
C ASP A 768 -19.83 -11.39 -43.33
N ARG A 769 -19.03 -11.80 -42.34
CA ARG A 769 -19.34 -11.66 -40.91
C ARG A 769 -18.13 -11.20 -40.10
N VAL A 770 -18.41 -10.45 -39.04
CA VAL A 770 -17.48 -10.19 -37.93
C VAL A 770 -17.95 -10.96 -36.69
N TYR A 771 -17.05 -11.20 -35.75
CA TYR A 771 -17.36 -11.88 -34.50
C TYR A 771 -17.11 -10.95 -33.31
N SER A 772 -18.08 -10.85 -32.42
CA SER A 772 -18.07 -9.91 -31.31
C SER A 772 -17.69 -10.56 -29.98
N HIS A 773 -16.97 -9.81 -29.15
CA HIS A 773 -16.54 -10.20 -27.81
C HIS A 773 -16.96 -9.18 -26.77
N GLN A 774 -17.16 -9.65 -25.54
CA GLN A 774 -17.49 -8.79 -24.40
C GLN A 774 -16.26 -8.28 -23.64
N ILE A 775 -15.14 -9.00 -23.74
CA ILE A 775 -13.97 -8.78 -22.90
C ILE A 775 -12.70 -8.73 -23.74
N MET A 776 -11.83 -7.77 -23.45
CA MET A 776 -10.45 -7.69 -23.90
C MET A 776 -9.54 -7.48 -22.69
N ARG A 777 -8.37 -8.13 -22.68
CA ARG A 777 -7.33 -7.85 -21.68
C ARG A 777 -6.19 -7.09 -22.32
N ILE A 778 -5.75 -5.99 -21.69
CA ILE A 778 -4.62 -5.19 -22.13
C ILE A 778 -3.53 -5.32 -21.08
N LYS A 779 -2.33 -5.71 -21.49
CA LYS A 779 -1.14 -5.77 -20.63
C LYS A 779 -0.23 -4.61 -20.96
N TYR A 780 0.25 -3.93 -19.93
CA TYR A 780 1.13 -2.78 -20.08
C TYR A 780 2.28 -2.83 -19.08
N THR A 781 3.32 -2.05 -19.39
CA THR A 781 4.42 -1.80 -18.44
C THR A 781 4.05 -0.59 -17.60
N THR A 782 4.12 -0.73 -16.28
CA THR A 782 3.87 0.35 -15.33
C THR A 782 5.06 1.30 -15.23
N TYR A 783 4.86 2.50 -14.68
CA TYR A 783 5.91 3.51 -14.51
C TYR A 783 7.17 3.00 -13.78
N ASP A 784 7.02 2.04 -12.86
CA ASP A 784 8.09 1.39 -12.08
C ASP A 784 8.64 0.11 -12.74
N ALA A 785 8.45 -0.03 -14.06
CA ALA A 785 8.92 -1.13 -14.90
C ALA A 785 8.41 -2.51 -14.47
N ARG A 786 7.17 -2.59 -13.99
CA ARG A 786 6.45 -3.85 -13.73
C ARG A 786 5.42 -4.11 -14.81
N ARG A 787 4.88 -5.33 -14.85
CA ARG A 787 3.77 -5.71 -15.74
C ARG A 787 2.47 -5.66 -14.96
N ASP A 788 1.46 -5.04 -15.55
CA ASP A 788 0.09 -5.04 -15.03
C ASP A 788 -0.89 -5.23 -16.20
N GLU A 789 -2.16 -5.44 -15.87
CA GLU A 789 -3.21 -5.63 -16.87
C GLU A 789 -4.54 -4.95 -16.51
N ASP A 790 -5.19 -4.41 -17.53
CA ASP A 790 -6.55 -3.88 -17.47
C ASP A 790 -7.51 -4.84 -18.19
N ILE A 791 -8.74 -4.94 -17.68
CA ILE A 791 -9.82 -5.70 -18.31
C ILE A 791 -10.83 -4.71 -18.87
N ILE A 792 -10.98 -4.70 -20.19
CA ILE A 792 -12.03 -3.95 -20.87
C ILE A 792 -13.28 -4.82 -20.96
N HIS A 793 -14.42 -4.29 -20.51
CA HIS A 793 -15.71 -4.97 -20.60
C HIS A 793 -16.80 -4.02 -21.08
N LEU A 794 -17.44 -4.35 -22.20
CA LEU A 794 -18.40 -3.46 -22.89
C LEU A 794 -19.61 -3.08 -22.03
N ASP A 795 -20.15 -4.03 -21.26
CA ASP A 795 -21.30 -3.76 -20.36
C ASP A 795 -20.94 -3.06 -19.03
N THR A 796 -19.71 -2.55 -18.88
CA THR A 796 -19.28 -1.87 -17.66
C THR A 796 -18.65 -0.51 -17.97
N ALA A 797 -18.42 0.31 -16.93
CA ALA A 797 -17.71 1.57 -17.09
C ALA A 797 -16.21 1.39 -17.45
N GLN A 798 -15.68 0.16 -17.39
CA GLN A 798 -14.33 -0.20 -17.84
C GLN A 798 -14.33 -0.45 -19.36
N CYS A 799 -14.92 0.46 -20.13
CA CYS A 799 -14.92 0.46 -21.59
C CYS A 799 -14.17 1.66 -22.18
N ASN A 800 -13.59 2.52 -21.34
CA ASN A 800 -12.85 3.70 -21.78
C ASN A 800 -11.36 3.41 -21.82
N ILE A 801 -10.70 3.81 -22.90
CA ILE A 801 -9.29 3.54 -23.16
C ILE A 801 -8.54 4.82 -23.52
N MET A 802 -7.21 4.79 -23.35
CA MET A 802 -6.32 5.87 -23.72
C MET A 802 -5.28 5.40 -24.75
N LEU A 803 -4.98 6.28 -25.71
CA LEU A 803 -4.01 6.08 -26.78
C LEU A 803 -3.04 7.26 -26.80
N GLN A 804 -1.87 7.08 -27.40
CA GLN A 804 -0.96 8.18 -27.67
C GLN A 804 -1.54 9.08 -28.77
N ASP A 805 -1.39 10.41 -28.64
CA ASP A 805 -1.68 11.32 -29.75
C ASP A 805 -0.44 11.42 -30.67
N PRO A 806 -0.50 10.94 -31.92
CA PRO A 806 0.65 10.96 -32.83
C PRO A 806 1.02 12.39 -33.28
N THR A 807 0.19 13.39 -33.00
CA THR A 807 0.48 14.80 -33.29
C THR A 807 1.26 15.47 -32.16
N TYR A 808 1.32 14.86 -30.97
CA TYR A 808 2.02 15.43 -29.83
C TYR A 808 3.54 15.43 -30.01
N SER A 809 4.16 16.58 -29.75
CA SER A 809 5.60 16.71 -29.61
C SER A 809 5.93 17.46 -28.32
N TYR A 810 6.72 16.82 -27.44
CA TYR A 810 7.19 17.43 -26.19
C TYR A 810 8.10 18.64 -26.43
N ARG A 811 8.84 18.65 -27.55
CA ARG A 811 9.62 19.80 -28.02
C ARG A 811 8.85 20.47 -29.16
N PRO A 812 8.11 21.56 -28.93
CA PRO A 812 7.41 22.25 -30.00
C PRO A 812 8.42 22.76 -31.02
N LYS A 813 8.09 22.69 -32.31
CA LYS A 813 8.93 23.31 -33.35
C LYS A 813 8.84 24.83 -33.20
N PRO A 814 9.91 25.59 -33.54
CA PRO A 814 9.94 27.05 -33.40
C PRO A 814 8.77 27.80 -34.07
N ASN A 815 8.09 27.16 -35.03
CA ASN A 815 7.02 27.75 -35.85
C ASN A 815 5.62 27.13 -35.63
N GLU A 816 5.42 26.32 -34.59
CA GLU A 816 4.09 25.78 -34.27
C GLU A 816 3.28 26.78 -33.42
N PRO A 817 1.97 26.95 -33.69
CA PRO A 817 1.13 27.85 -32.91
C PRO A 817 1.11 27.45 -31.43
N PRO A 818 1.01 28.42 -30.49
CA PRO A 818 0.94 28.13 -29.08
C PRO A 818 -0.36 27.39 -28.75
N GLY A 819 -0.23 26.07 -28.60
CA GLY A 819 -1.31 25.13 -28.35
C GLY A 819 -0.79 23.71 -28.53
N SER A 820 0.12 23.28 -27.65
CA SER A 820 0.68 21.93 -27.73
C SER A 820 -0.47 20.91 -27.67
N PRO A 821 -0.52 19.93 -28.59
CA PRO A 821 -1.49 18.83 -28.51
C PRO A 821 -1.40 18.18 -27.12
N HIS A 822 -2.49 17.58 -26.63
CA HIS A 822 -2.40 16.75 -25.43
C HIS A 822 -1.71 15.42 -25.80
N PRO A 823 -0.79 14.86 -24.99
CA PRO A 823 -0.10 13.60 -25.29
C PRO A 823 -1.00 12.39 -25.55
N PHE A 824 -2.27 12.45 -25.15
CA PHE A 824 -3.18 11.32 -25.21
C PHE A 824 -4.49 11.64 -25.94
N ARG A 825 -5.06 10.60 -26.53
CA ARG A 825 -6.45 10.58 -26.99
C ARG A 825 -7.25 9.59 -26.15
N TYR A 826 -8.55 9.84 -26.02
CA TYR A 826 -9.45 9.01 -25.25
C TYR A 826 -10.63 8.57 -26.10
N CYS A 827 -11.09 7.34 -25.94
CA CYS A 827 -12.30 6.84 -26.58
C CYS A 827 -13.02 5.81 -25.72
N LYS A 828 -14.33 5.68 -25.97
CA LYS A 828 -15.21 4.64 -25.42
C LYS A 828 -15.27 3.50 -26.43
N VAL A 829 -14.95 2.28 -26.01
CA VAL A 829 -15.06 1.07 -26.84
C VAL A 829 -16.52 0.68 -26.95
N ILE A 830 -17.04 0.65 -28.18
CA ILE A 830 -18.43 0.26 -28.49
C ILE A 830 -18.48 -1.24 -28.81
N ALA A 831 -17.49 -1.76 -29.53
CA ALA A 831 -17.41 -3.18 -29.85
C ALA A 831 -15.96 -3.69 -29.89
N ILE A 832 -15.76 -4.90 -29.39
CA ILE A 832 -14.52 -5.67 -29.53
C ILE A 832 -14.78 -6.74 -30.59
N LEU A 833 -14.05 -6.70 -31.69
CA LEU A 833 -14.37 -7.47 -32.89
C LEU A 833 -13.13 -8.23 -33.40
N HIS A 834 -13.37 -9.37 -34.03
CA HIS A 834 -12.39 -9.98 -34.92
C HIS A 834 -13.06 -10.54 -36.17
N ALA A 835 -12.28 -10.70 -37.24
CA ALA A 835 -12.72 -11.31 -38.48
C ALA A 835 -11.60 -12.12 -39.13
N GLU A 836 -11.98 -13.07 -39.99
CA GLU A 836 -11.06 -13.74 -40.92
C GLU A 836 -11.06 -12.93 -42.23
N VAL A 837 -9.95 -12.28 -42.52
CA VAL A 837 -9.83 -11.26 -43.56
C VAL A 837 -8.94 -11.77 -44.69
N GLY A 838 -9.41 -11.69 -45.92
CA GLY A 838 -8.63 -11.93 -47.13
C GLY A 838 -8.65 -10.72 -48.05
N TYR A 839 -7.85 -10.78 -49.11
CA TYR A 839 -7.79 -9.75 -50.15
C TYR A 839 -7.93 -10.40 -51.53
N MET A 840 -8.87 -9.91 -52.34
CA MET A 840 -9.09 -10.39 -53.71
C MET A 840 -8.27 -9.57 -54.71
N GLY A 841 -7.10 -10.07 -55.10
CA GLY A 841 -6.23 -9.45 -56.10
C GLY A 841 -4.76 -9.52 -55.69
N GLU A 842 -3.91 -8.78 -56.41
CA GLU A 842 -2.47 -8.68 -56.12
C GLU A 842 -2.18 -7.49 -55.20
N ILE A 843 -1.22 -7.66 -54.29
CA ILE A 843 -0.71 -6.60 -53.40
C ILE A 843 0.77 -6.39 -53.75
N GLY A 844 1.08 -5.40 -54.58
CA GLY A 844 2.43 -5.16 -55.06
C GLY A 844 2.98 -6.34 -55.86
N ARG A 845 4.14 -6.89 -55.47
CA ARG A 845 4.74 -8.10 -56.10
C ARG A 845 4.27 -9.41 -55.47
N ILE A 846 3.36 -9.36 -54.50
CA ILE A 846 2.83 -10.53 -53.82
C ILE A 846 1.62 -10.99 -54.61
N GLY A 847 1.74 -12.17 -55.22
CA GLY A 847 0.66 -12.81 -55.98
C GLY A 847 -0.60 -13.06 -55.14
N PRO A 848 -1.71 -13.50 -55.75
CA PRO A 848 -2.99 -13.66 -55.07
C PRO A 848 -2.87 -14.58 -53.85
N GLN A 849 -3.19 -14.05 -52.67
CA GLN A 849 -3.25 -14.83 -51.44
C GLN A 849 -4.68 -15.27 -51.14
N PHE A 850 -4.91 -16.58 -51.19
CA PHE A 850 -6.20 -17.19 -50.83
C PHE A 850 -6.37 -17.45 -49.33
N ALA A 851 -5.34 -17.15 -48.50
CA ALA A 851 -5.37 -17.37 -47.06
C ALA A 851 -6.03 -16.20 -46.33
N CYS A 852 -7.08 -16.48 -45.56
CA CYS A 852 -7.67 -15.49 -44.65
C CYS A 852 -6.85 -15.40 -43.37
N LEU A 853 -6.50 -14.18 -42.96
CA LEU A 853 -5.80 -13.89 -41.72
C LEU A 853 -6.80 -13.46 -40.62
N PRO A 854 -6.68 -13.97 -39.38
CA PRO A 854 -7.44 -13.45 -38.27
C PRO A 854 -6.92 -12.05 -37.90
N LEU A 855 -7.80 -11.07 -37.92
CA LEU A 855 -7.53 -9.69 -37.50
C LEU A 855 -8.50 -9.26 -36.42
N GLU A 856 -7.96 -8.66 -35.36
CA GLU A 856 -8.67 -8.08 -34.24
C GLU A 856 -8.69 -6.55 -34.37
N PHE A 857 -9.82 -5.94 -34.04
CA PHE A 857 -10.04 -4.50 -34.13
C PHE A 857 -11.10 -4.04 -33.13
N LEU A 858 -10.95 -2.81 -32.64
CA LEU A 858 -11.94 -2.19 -31.76
C LEU A 858 -12.73 -1.17 -32.56
N TRP A 859 -14.05 -1.14 -32.36
CA TRP A 859 -14.89 -0.05 -32.81
C TRP A 859 -15.13 0.90 -31.65
N VAL A 860 -14.75 2.17 -31.81
CA VAL A 860 -14.69 3.14 -30.72
C VAL A 860 -15.42 4.43 -31.06
N ARG A 861 -15.88 5.14 -30.03
CA ARG A 861 -16.40 6.51 -30.10
C ARG A 861 -15.45 7.46 -29.38
N TRP A 862 -15.05 8.53 -30.06
CA TRP A 862 -14.02 9.44 -29.58
C TRP A 862 -14.55 10.44 -28.57
N TYR A 863 -13.67 10.79 -27.62
CA TYR A 863 -13.85 11.93 -26.74
C TYR A 863 -13.18 13.17 -27.33
N ARG A 864 -13.87 14.31 -27.30
CA ARG A 864 -13.27 15.64 -27.46
C ARG A 864 -12.57 16.02 -26.16
N PHE A 865 -11.29 16.37 -26.26
CA PHE A 865 -10.48 16.79 -25.11
C PHE A 865 -10.67 18.28 -24.80
N HIS A 866 -10.73 18.60 -23.50
CA HIS A 866 -10.76 19.94 -22.98
C HIS A 866 -9.75 20.06 -21.82
N PRO A 867 -8.69 20.87 -21.93
CA PRO A 867 -7.72 21.02 -20.86
C PRO A 867 -8.36 21.59 -19.61
N GLY A 868 -7.80 21.25 -18.45
CA GLY A 868 -8.15 21.88 -17.18
C GLY A 868 -8.02 23.41 -17.25
N THR A 869 -8.95 24.14 -16.63
CA THR A 869 -8.96 25.61 -16.65
C THR A 869 -7.84 26.25 -15.83
N THR A 870 -7.24 25.49 -14.91
CA THR A 870 -6.11 25.90 -14.08
C THR A 870 -5.15 24.73 -13.90
N ASN A 871 -3.92 25.01 -13.45
CA ASN A 871 -2.93 23.98 -13.08
C ASN A 871 -3.38 23.03 -11.96
N PHE A 872 -4.49 23.35 -11.27
CA PHE A 872 -5.09 22.56 -10.19
C PHE A 872 -6.46 22.00 -10.56
N SER A 873 -6.79 21.97 -11.86
CA SER A 873 -8.02 21.38 -12.37
C SER A 873 -7.74 20.00 -12.99
N LEU A 874 -8.75 19.14 -13.01
CA LEU A 874 -8.71 17.94 -13.85
C LEU A 874 -9.07 18.30 -15.30
N ASP A 875 -8.46 17.58 -16.23
CA ASP A 875 -8.84 17.65 -17.64
C ASP A 875 -10.24 17.05 -17.85
N GLN A 876 -10.92 17.59 -18.84
CA GLN A 876 -12.31 17.28 -19.15
C GLN A 876 -12.41 16.64 -20.54
N VAL A 877 -13.45 15.82 -20.72
CA VAL A 877 -13.78 15.23 -22.01
C VAL A 877 -15.28 15.21 -22.25
N GLU A 878 -15.66 15.20 -23.52
CA GLU A 878 -17.05 15.12 -24.01
C GLU A 878 -17.13 14.07 -25.11
N LEU A 879 -18.13 13.18 -25.10
CA LEU A 879 -18.30 12.21 -26.19
C LEU A 879 -18.80 12.93 -27.44
N LEU A 880 -18.13 12.72 -28.57
CA LEU A 880 -18.59 13.25 -29.85
C LEU A 880 -19.96 12.69 -30.20
N ARG A 881 -20.85 13.47 -30.81
CA ARG A 881 -22.20 12.99 -31.14
C ARG A 881 -22.14 11.88 -32.20
N PRO A 882 -23.00 10.85 -32.16
CA PRO A 882 -22.95 9.75 -33.14
C PRO A 882 -23.06 10.22 -34.59
N ASP A 883 -23.80 11.30 -34.85
CA ASP A 883 -24.00 11.92 -36.15
C ASP A 883 -22.83 12.81 -36.63
N GLU A 884 -21.88 13.16 -35.74
CA GLU A 884 -20.74 14.00 -36.07
C GLU A 884 -19.70 13.25 -36.91
N ARG A 885 -19.17 13.89 -37.97
CA ARG A 885 -18.14 13.29 -38.83
C ARG A 885 -16.88 12.98 -38.00
N GLY A 886 -16.44 11.72 -38.03
CA GLY A 886 -15.26 11.27 -37.31
C GLY A 886 -15.50 10.98 -35.82
N SER A 887 -16.77 10.96 -35.38
CA SER A 887 -17.15 10.61 -34.00
C SER A 887 -16.76 9.18 -33.61
N HIS A 888 -16.67 8.27 -34.59
CA HIS A 888 -16.27 6.89 -34.39
C HIS A 888 -15.26 6.42 -35.44
N SER A 889 -14.44 5.44 -35.08
CA SER A 889 -13.52 4.79 -36.01
C SER A 889 -13.15 3.38 -35.54
N PHE A 890 -12.46 2.63 -36.40
CA PHE A 890 -11.79 1.40 -36.00
C PHE A 890 -10.35 1.69 -35.61
N ILE A 891 -9.85 1.03 -34.56
CA ILE A 891 -8.47 1.13 -34.10
C ILE A 891 -7.86 -0.27 -33.94
N ASP A 892 -6.52 -0.35 -34.07
CA ASP A 892 -5.78 -1.54 -33.70
C ASP A 892 -5.74 -1.66 -32.16
N PRO A 893 -6.12 -2.81 -31.57
CA PRO A 893 -5.99 -2.99 -30.14
C PRO A 893 -4.53 -2.91 -29.65
N SER A 894 -3.53 -3.00 -30.53
CA SER A 894 -2.11 -2.77 -30.23
C SER A 894 -1.75 -1.31 -29.95
N GLU A 895 -2.57 -0.34 -30.38
CA GLU A 895 -2.36 1.09 -30.13
C GLU A 895 -2.85 1.53 -28.74
N VAL A 896 -3.55 0.64 -28.02
CA VAL A 896 -4.16 0.97 -26.73
C VAL A 896 -3.13 0.92 -25.61
N LEU A 897 -2.86 2.05 -24.96
CA LEU A 897 -1.88 2.11 -23.87
C LEU A 897 -2.39 1.42 -22.60
N ARG A 898 -3.65 1.69 -22.24
CA ARG A 898 -4.37 1.12 -21.08
C ARG A 898 -5.83 1.61 -21.00
N ALA A 899 -6.59 1.11 -20.04
CA ALA A 899 -7.91 1.66 -19.70
C ALA A 899 -7.76 3.02 -18.98
N CYS A 900 -8.78 3.88 -19.08
CA CYS A 900 -8.82 5.16 -18.37
C CYS A 900 -10.09 5.30 -17.53
N HIS A 901 -9.96 5.98 -16.38
CA HIS A 901 -11.08 6.21 -15.47
C HIS A 901 -11.75 7.55 -15.79
N ILE A 902 -12.89 7.48 -16.47
CA ILE A 902 -13.69 8.62 -16.89
C ILE A 902 -14.87 8.78 -15.94
N ILE A 903 -14.90 9.87 -15.15
CA ILE A 903 -15.93 10.11 -14.13
C ILE A 903 -16.87 11.21 -14.62
N PRO A 904 -18.20 11.04 -14.56
CA PRO A 904 -19.13 12.09 -14.92
C PRO A 904 -18.89 13.41 -14.18
N ARG A 905 -19.00 14.53 -14.91
CA ARG A 905 -19.04 15.87 -14.31
C ARG A 905 -20.47 16.16 -13.86
N TYR A 906 -20.81 15.70 -12.65
CA TYR A 906 -22.19 15.66 -12.16
C TYR A 906 -22.94 17.00 -12.23
N CYS A 907 -22.26 18.14 -12.03
CA CYS A 907 -22.86 19.47 -12.06
C CYS A 907 -23.41 19.88 -13.44
N LYS A 908 -22.99 19.22 -14.54
CA LYS A 908 -23.48 19.51 -15.90
C LYS A 908 -24.70 18.68 -16.30
N GLY A 909 -25.01 17.61 -15.55
CA GLY A 909 -26.13 16.72 -15.86
C GLY A 909 -25.89 15.81 -17.05
N MET A 910 -26.92 15.00 -17.36
CA MET A 910 -26.92 14.07 -18.49
C MET A 910 -27.39 14.76 -19.78
N GLU A 911 -27.09 14.14 -20.92
CA GLU A 911 -27.71 14.52 -22.18
C GLU A 911 -29.24 14.38 -22.08
N GLN A 912 -29.97 15.27 -22.77
CA GLN A 912 -31.44 15.25 -22.78
C GLN A 912 -31.94 14.54 -24.06
N GLY A 913 -32.96 13.68 -23.92
CA GLY A 913 -33.60 12.97 -25.03
C GLY A 913 -33.49 11.44 -24.94
N GLU A 914 -33.92 10.75 -25.99
CA GLU A 914 -33.96 9.28 -26.07
C GLU A 914 -32.64 8.64 -26.56
N GLY A 915 -31.61 9.45 -26.87
CA GLY A 915 -30.40 8.99 -27.56
C GLY A 915 -30.61 8.89 -29.08
N GLN A 916 -29.54 9.04 -29.85
CA GLN A 916 -29.55 8.94 -31.32
C GLN A 916 -29.07 7.58 -31.83
N SER A 917 -28.31 6.83 -31.03
CA SER A 917 -27.69 5.58 -31.45
C SER A 917 -27.85 4.49 -30.40
N PHE A 918 -28.56 3.44 -30.79
CA PHE A 918 -28.69 2.24 -29.97
C PHE A 918 -27.34 1.55 -29.78
N LEU A 919 -26.51 1.53 -30.83
CA LEU A 919 -25.17 0.95 -30.80
C LEU A 919 -24.24 1.70 -29.82
N ALA A 920 -24.32 3.03 -29.76
CA ALA A 920 -23.53 3.84 -28.85
C ALA A 920 -23.99 3.81 -27.38
N GLN A 921 -25.25 3.41 -27.15
CA GLN A 921 -25.96 3.53 -25.87
C GLN A 921 -25.93 4.97 -25.31
N ASP A 922 -26.09 5.96 -26.20
CA ASP A 922 -25.86 7.38 -25.91
C ASP A 922 -26.95 8.04 -25.06
N LYS A 923 -28.11 7.40 -24.89
CA LYS A 923 -29.16 7.81 -23.94
C LYS A 923 -28.63 7.99 -22.50
N SER A 924 -27.59 7.24 -22.13
CA SER A 924 -27.00 7.27 -20.79
C SER A 924 -25.80 8.20 -20.65
N ASP A 925 -25.48 8.97 -21.69
CA ASP A 925 -24.30 9.83 -21.70
C ASP A 925 -24.48 11.08 -20.81
N TRP A 926 -23.36 11.50 -20.23
CA TRP A 926 -23.23 12.78 -19.57
C TRP A 926 -22.69 13.83 -20.53
N LYS A 927 -23.10 15.08 -20.30
CA LYS A 927 -22.64 16.22 -21.11
C LYS A 927 -21.13 16.38 -21.09
N LYS A 928 -20.51 16.17 -19.92
CA LYS A 928 -19.05 16.24 -19.72
C LYS A 928 -18.59 15.24 -18.68
N TYR A 929 -17.33 14.88 -18.77
CA TYR A 929 -16.65 13.99 -17.85
C TYR A 929 -15.29 14.58 -17.44
N TYR A 930 -14.76 14.11 -16.33
CA TYR A 930 -13.38 14.31 -15.90
C TYR A 930 -12.55 13.08 -16.23
N ILE A 931 -11.30 13.32 -16.64
CA ILE A 931 -10.29 12.27 -16.69
C ILE A 931 -9.64 12.17 -15.30
N ASN A 932 -9.80 11.03 -14.63
CA ASN A 932 -9.21 10.83 -13.31
C ASN A 932 -7.75 10.38 -13.41
N ARG A 933 -6.82 11.35 -13.45
CA ARG A 933 -5.37 11.09 -13.43
C ARG A 933 -4.84 10.55 -12.10
N PHE A 934 -5.62 10.59 -11.01
CA PHE A 934 -5.20 10.12 -9.69
C PHE A 934 -5.70 8.70 -9.37
N VAL A 935 -6.34 8.02 -10.32
CA VAL A 935 -6.95 6.70 -10.09
C VAL A 935 -5.95 5.66 -9.62
N ASP A 936 -4.71 5.71 -10.10
CA ASP A 936 -3.58 4.94 -9.58
C ASP A 936 -2.26 5.65 -9.90
N ARG A 937 -1.17 5.15 -9.31
CA ARG A 937 0.19 5.70 -9.48
C ARG A 937 0.68 5.65 -10.92
N ASP A 938 0.33 4.59 -11.65
CA ASP A 938 0.74 4.46 -13.04
C ASP A 938 0.06 5.53 -13.89
N MET A 939 -1.24 5.75 -13.70
CA MET A 939 -2.00 6.76 -14.42
C MET A 939 -1.45 8.15 -14.10
N PHE A 940 -1.20 8.44 -12.83
CA PHE A 940 -0.60 9.71 -12.41
C PHE A 940 0.72 9.98 -13.13
N MET A 941 1.63 9.00 -13.15
CA MET A 941 2.94 9.14 -13.78
C MET A 941 2.89 9.28 -15.31
N ARG A 942 1.79 8.89 -15.98
CA ARG A 942 1.61 9.17 -17.42
C ARG A 942 1.44 10.66 -17.71
N TYR A 943 0.95 11.43 -16.74
CA TYR A 943 0.83 12.89 -16.83
C TYR A 943 2.10 13.61 -16.36
N GLU A 944 3.02 12.91 -15.70
CA GLU A 944 4.37 13.39 -15.39
C GLU A 944 5.32 12.96 -16.52
N TRP A 945 5.05 13.45 -17.73
CA TRP A 945 5.66 13.00 -18.99
C TRP A 945 7.19 13.00 -18.92
N GLY A 946 7.82 11.89 -19.29
CA GLY A 946 9.27 11.75 -19.29
C GLY A 946 9.90 11.44 -17.94
N LEU A 947 9.13 11.31 -16.85
CA LEU A 947 9.65 10.96 -15.52
C LEU A 947 9.44 9.48 -15.13
N ALA A 948 8.74 8.71 -15.96
CA ALA A 948 8.41 7.31 -15.72
C ALA A 948 9.36 6.35 -16.43
N VAL A 949 10.07 5.50 -15.67
CA VAL A 949 11.06 4.55 -16.20
C VAL A 949 10.44 3.57 -17.20
N GLY A 950 9.27 3.04 -16.86
CA GLY A 950 8.58 2.01 -17.65
C GLY A 950 7.71 2.54 -18.80
N HIS A 951 7.48 3.86 -18.91
CA HIS A 951 6.72 4.45 -20.02
C HIS A 951 7.67 4.79 -21.18
N THR A 952 8.13 3.76 -21.90
CA THR A 952 9.17 3.94 -22.94
C THR A 952 8.77 4.84 -24.10
N TYR A 953 7.48 5.08 -24.32
CA TYR A 953 6.96 5.96 -25.36
C TYR A 953 7.08 7.45 -25.03
N THR A 954 7.48 7.82 -23.81
CA THR A 954 7.69 9.21 -23.39
C THR A 954 9.13 9.69 -23.60
N ARG A 955 9.95 8.91 -24.31
CA ARG A 955 11.39 9.13 -24.49
C ARG A 955 11.71 10.00 -25.69
#